data_AF-A0A1N6KTQ0-F1
#
_entry.id   AF-A0A1N6KTQ0-F1
#
_cell.length_a   1.000
_cell.length_b   1.000
_cell.length_c   1.000
_cell.angle_alpha   90.00
_cell.angle_beta   90.00
_cell.angle_gamma   90.00
#
_symmetry.space_group_name_H-M   'P 1'
#
loop_
_entity.id
_entity.type
_entity.pdbx_description
1 polymer ?
#
loop_
_entity_poly.entity_id
_entity_poly.type
_entity_poly.pdbx_seq_one_letter_code
_entity_poly.pdbx_strand_id
1 'polypeptide(L)'
;MRLTLRTLLAWLDDTLSPAEVREIGKQVAESPFAKELVERVHRVTRQRRLTVPSRSGPDSTDPNLVASYLDNELPPEEVAEFEKRCLTSDVHLAEVASVHQILSLIGQKAKVPTEARHRMYHLIKGRESVAPKAPRASLASEPEPVSEPIQPWITPEPPRQQWYGRVLPAAAVMLLIVLLCWSAWMSLPPPEVSPSPDAGPIAQGPGVDDGKLALNKPKNEAPVPPTDLKKGAEDLGKEATKSSLTEPGKVATKDVEGAAAEPTEDAMVKPELPTGTLGKAEKPTGILLRYDPDRREWDQLTAETPLKDKNRLLNLAQLRSVLELGATKVDLVGETDLTVLPAAAKQAGRLELAQGRVVLLGAMPAAPFAIQLGKKTIEITPPPGALVGVERVNHRGSGALVASDPTLQIYANEGEVALQSDDAKETLSGPGSITFDSEGTWTGVDKTPPPGWVTESKASPYDLQVGEQLQRYFRPGRSVLANLVEALEDDQKDVRRLAISATRSAGGIALIVPLLHQEENPVSRRAAIQVLRSHLGEGSDASRELHSQLESTFGAEVAERVEKLLVGFTPKEAGDEATYKKLVDDLSSPEVAVRELALETLQSLTGRDELGYDPDHPTGKGLTAWKNLSNAHELRAVGTPQPANEKSVTPKVEK
;
A
#
# COMPACT_ATOMS: atom_id res chain seq x y z
N MET A 1 18.81 -14.59 32.50
CA MET A 1 18.28 -15.44 31.41
C MET A 1 19.17 -16.69 31.23
N ARG A 2 18.67 -17.81 30.68
CA ARG A 2 19.52 -18.97 30.30
C ARG A 2 19.92 -18.86 28.82
N LEU A 3 21.18 -19.12 28.50
CA LEU A 3 21.68 -19.11 27.12
C LEU A 3 21.28 -20.39 26.36
N THR A 4 20.15 -20.34 25.66
CA THR A 4 19.69 -21.38 24.71
C THR A 4 19.85 -20.91 23.26
N LEU A 5 19.71 -21.81 22.28
CA LEU A 5 19.83 -21.45 20.86
C LEU A 5 18.80 -20.37 20.49
N ARG A 6 17.55 -20.50 20.96
CA ARG A 6 16.51 -19.47 20.76
C ARG A 6 16.92 -18.09 21.30
N THR A 7 17.44 -18.02 22.53
CA THR A 7 17.88 -16.73 23.11
C THR A 7 19.09 -16.13 22.39
N LEU A 8 19.94 -16.97 21.78
CA LEU A 8 21.08 -16.52 20.99
C LEU A 8 20.62 -15.93 19.64
N LEU A 9 19.63 -16.54 18.97
CA LEU A 9 19.02 -15.99 17.77
C LEU A 9 18.29 -14.67 18.05
N ALA A 10 17.51 -14.61 19.12
CA ALA A 10 16.85 -13.37 19.57
C ALA A 10 17.83 -12.22 19.86
N TRP A 11 19.02 -12.55 20.36
CA TRP A 11 20.09 -11.58 20.56
C TRP A 11 20.79 -11.15 19.25
N LEU A 12 20.96 -12.06 18.29
CA LEU A 12 21.58 -11.77 16.99
C LEU A 12 20.69 -10.89 16.09
N ASP A 13 19.37 -11.08 16.16
CA ASP A 13 18.39 -10.35 15.34
C ASP A 13 17.73 -9.15 16.06
N ASP A 14 18.28 -8.72 17.20
CA ASP A 14 17.88 -7.52 17.96
C ASP A 14 16.40 -7.51 18.42
N THR A 15 15.87 -8.67 18.83
CA THR A 15 14.47 -8.84 19.29
C THR A 15 14.31 -8.86 20.82
N LEU A 16 15.41 -8.77 21.57
CA LEU A 16 15.42 -8.76 23.05
C LEU A 16 15.34 -7.35 23.65
N SER A 17 14.96 -7.24 24.93
CA SER A 17 14.96 -5.94 25.61
C SER A 17 16.38 -5.41 25.89
N PRO A 18 16.58 -4.08 26.03
CA PRO A 18 17.91 -3.50 26.27
C PRO A 18 18.62 -3.97 27.55
N ALA A 19 17.90 -4.57 28.50
CA ALA A 19 18.47 -5.20 29.68
C ALA A 19 19.00 -6.62 29.37
N GLU A 20 18.21 -7.42 28.66
CA GLU A 20 18.54 -8.79 28.26
C GLU A 20 19.68 -8.82 27.23
N VAL A 21 19.72 -7.87 26.29
CA VAL A 21 20.83 -7.73 25.31
C VAL A 21 22.19 -7.59 26.00
N ARG A 22 22.25 -6.90 27.14
CA ARG A 22 23.47 -6.74 27.94
C ARG A 22 23.82 -8.00 28.73
N GLU A 23 22.82 -8.70 29.27
CA GLU A 23 23.01 -9.95 30.00
C GLU A 23 23.50 -11.07 29.06
N ILE A 24 22.79 -11.30 27.95
CA ILE A 24 23.15 -12.30 26.94
C ILE A 24 24.47 -11.94 26.25
N GLY A 25 24.69 -10.67 25.89
CA GLY A 25 25.97 -10.23 25.31
C GLY A 25 27.17 -10.51 26.23
N LYS A 26 27.00 -10.41 27.55
CA LYS A 26 28.01 -10.82 28.53
C LYS A 26 28.19 -12.34 28.56
N GLN A 27 27.11 -13.12 28.60
CA GLN A 27 27.18 -14.60 28.58
C GLN A 27 27.85 -15.13 27.29
N VAL A 28 27.60 -14.50 26.14
CA VAL A 28 28.27 -14.81 24.86
C VAL A 28 29.75 -14.40 24.90
N ALA A 29 30.10 -13.27 25.53
CA ALA A 29 31.49 -12.85 25.69
C ALA A 29 32.29 -13.78 26.63
N GLU A 30 31.65 -14.40 27.62
CA GLU A 30 32.27 -15.30 28.59
C GLU A 30 32.33 -16.77 28.11
N SER A 31 31.42 -17.19 27.22
CA SER A 31 31.35 -18.58 26.71
C SER A 31 32.06 -18.77 25.36
N PRO A 32 33.15 -19.58 25.27
CA PRO A 32 33.79 -19.90 23.99
C PRO A 32 32.86 -20.60 22.99
N PHE A 33 32.04 -21.53 23.50
CA PHE A 33 31.05 -22.27 22.70
C PHE A 33 30.01 -21.34 22.06
N ALA A 34 29.58 -20.29 22.79
CA ALA A 34 28.62 -19.32 22.26
C ALA A 34 29.22 -18.51 21.10
N LYS A 35 30.51 -18.13 21.18
CA LYS A 35 31.21 -17.42 20.09
C LYS A 35 31.32 -18.29 18.85
N GLU A 36 31.76 -19.54 19.01
CA GLU A 36 31.84 -20.51 17.90
C GLU A 36 30.46 -20.73 17.26
N LEU A 37 29.39 -20.83 18.07
CA LEU A 37 28.03 -20.96 17.57
C LEU A 37 27.55 -19.71 16.82
N VAL A 38 27.86 -18.49 17.28
CA VAL A 38 27.56 -17.24 16.55
C VAL A 38 28.31 -17.18 15.20
N GLU A 39 29.60 -17.52 15.19
CA GLU A 39 30.38 -17.57 13.95
C GLU A 39 29.83 -18.62 12.98
N ARG A 40 29.42 -19.78 13.49
CA ARG A 40 28.77 -20.85 12.72
C ARG A 40 27.42 -20.42 12.16
N VAL A 41 26.55 -19.77 12.94
CA VAL A 41 25.26 -19.21 12.48
C VAL A 41 25.49 -18.21 11.34
N HIS A 42 26.41 -17.27 11.49
CA HIS A 42 26.77 -16.32 10.43
C HIS A 42 27.36 -16.98 9.18
N ARG A 43 28.08 -18.11 9.34
CA ARG A 43 28.65 -18.87 8.23
C ARG A 43 27.57 -19.60 7.44
N VAL A 44 26.69 -20.35 8.11
CA VAL A 44 25.70 -21.20 7.44
C VAL A 44 24.60 -20.39 6.75
N THR A 45 24.12 -19.31 7.37
CA THR A 45 23.11 -18.41 6.75
C THR A 45 23.62 -17.68 5.50
N ARG A 46 24.95 -17.52 5.36
CA ARG A 46 25.59 -16.89 4.18
C ARG A 46 26.08 -17.90 3.13
N GLN A 47 25.94 -19.20 3.38
CA GLN A 47 26.51 -20.25 2.54
C GLN A 47 25.62 -20.57 1.33
N ARG A 48 25.91 -19.93 0.17
CA ARG A 48 25.18 -20.08 -1.11
C ARG A 48 25.01 -21.51 -1.67
N ARG A 49 25.68 -22.52 -1.09
CA ARG A 49 25.61 -23.94 -1.50
C ARG A 49 24.96 -24.83 -0.45
N LEU A 50 24.42 -24.26 0.63
CA LEU A 50 23.67 -25.02 1.61
C LEU A 50 22.30 -25.37 1.01
N THR A 51 21.91 -26.64 1.10
CA THR A 51 20.60 -27.13 0.65
C THR A 51 19.58 -26.98 1.76
N VAL A 52 18.30 -26.81 1.40
CA VAL A 52 17.17 -26.89 2.34
C VAL A 52 17.05 -28.29 2.96
N PRO A 53 16.41 -28.44 4.14
CA PRO A 53 16.06 -29.75 4.68
C PRO A 53 15.26 -30.59 3.66
N SER A 54 15.54 -31.90 3.61
CA SER A 54 14.82 -32.81 2.71
C SER A 54 13.35 -32.96 3.12
N ARG A 55 12.44 -33.15 2.16
CA ARG A 55 11.01 -33.39 2.45
C ARG A 55 10.69 -34.81 2.95
N SER A 56 11.65 -35.72 2.91
CA SER A 56 11.53 -37.10 3.37
C SER A 56 12.89 -37.68 3.77
N GLY A 57 12.88 -38.70 4.62
CA GLY A 57 14.08 -39.36 5.15
C GLY A 57 14.47 -38.89 6.57
N PRO A 58 15.54 -39.46 7.17
CA PRO A 58 15.92 -39.16 8.55
C PRO A 58 16.30 -37.69 8.78
N ASP A 59 16.83 -37.00 7.76
CA ASP A 59 17.16 -35.58 7.81
C ASP A 59 15.97 -34.64 7.53
N SER A 60 14.74 -35.16 7.35
CA SER A 60 13.57 -34.32 7.06
C SER A 60 13.08 -33.57 8.29
N THR A 61 12.81 -32.28 8.14
CA THR A 61 12.25 -31.42 9.19
C THR A 61 10.84 -31.00 8.80
N ASP A 62 9.89 -31.15 9.72
CA ASP A 62 8.55 -30.59 9.56
C ASP A 62 8.60 -29.07 9.78
N PRO A 63 8.15 -28.23 8.81
CA PRO A 63 8.05 -26.79 9.01
C PRO A 63 7.21 -26.38 10.23
N ASN A 64 6.19 -27.16 10.61
CA ASN A 64 5.38 -26.86 11.79
C ASN A 64 6.19 -27.00 13.09
N LEU A 65 7.11 -27.97 13.15
CA LEU A 65 8.02 -28.15 14.30
C LEU A 65 8.97 -26.95 14.45
N VAL A 66 9.44 -26.38 13.32
CA VAL A 66 10.24 -25.16 13.30
C VAL A 66 9.44 -23.97 13.84
N ALA A 67 8.19 -23.81 13.38
CA ALA A 67 7.29 -22.74 13.84
C ALA A 67 7.02 -22.84 15.35
N SER A 68 6.51 -23.98 15.84
CA SER A 68 6.23 -24.18 17.27
C SER A 68 7.46 -24.03 18.17
N TYR A 69 8.66 -24.36 17.68
CA TYR A 69 9.91 -24.10 18.40
C TYR A 69 10.23 -22.59 18.51
N LEU A 70 9.96 -21.80 17.48
CA LEU A 70 10.21 -20.35 17.45
C LEU A 70 9.16 -19.58 18.25
N ASP A 71 7.89 -19.97 18.16
CA ASP A 71 6.77 -19.35 18.88
C ASP A 71 6.70 -19.74 20.39
N ASN A 72 7.58 -20.64 20.85
CA ASN A 72 7.63 -21.18 22.22
C ASN A 72 6.45 -22.11 22.60
N GLU A 73 5.74 -22.67 21.63
CA GLU A 73 4.65 -23.64 21.85
C GLU A 73 5.15 -25.08 22.08
N LEU A 74 6.41 -25.36 21.74
CA LEU A 74 7.00 -26.70 21.80
C LEU A 74 7.31 -27.17 23.25
N PRO A 75 6.97 -28.42 23.63
CA PRO A 75 7.29 -28.97 24.95
C PRO A 75 8.79 -28.95 25.32
N PRO A 76 9.17 -28.77 26.60
CA PRO A 76 10.58 -28.63 26.99
C PRO A 76 11.51 -29.81 26.63
N GLU A 77 10.97 -31.02 26.55
CA GLU A 77 11.73 -32.22 26.15
C GLU A 77 12.04 -32.20 24.64
N GLU A 78 11.04 -31.89 23.82
CA GLU A 78 11.17 -31.73 22.37
C GLU A 78 12.06 -30.53 21.99
N VAL A 79 12.01 -29.44 22.77
CA VAL A 79 12.93 -28.30 22.63
C VAL A 79 14.39 -28.74 22.75
N ALA A 80 14.73 -29.58 23.73
CA ALA A 80 16.10 -30.04 23.92
C ALA A 80 16.56 -30.99 22.79
N GLU A 81 15.67 -31.84 22.27
CA GLU A 81 15.96 -32.69 21.12
C GLU A 81 16.15 -31.88 19.83
N PHE A 82 15.29 -30.88 19.60
CA PHE A 82 15.36 -30.01 18.44
C PHE A 82 16.58 -29.08 18.46
N GLU A 83 16.91 -28.46 19.60
CA GLU A 83 18.16 -27.68 19.74
C GLU A 83 19.39 -28.56 19.48
N LYS A 84 19.42 -29.78 20.01
CA LYS A 84 20.51 -30.75 19.74
C LYS A 84 20.62 -31.09 18.26
N ARG A 85 19.49 -31.25 17.56
CA ARG A 85 19.45 -31.50 16.10
C ARG A 85 20.02 -30.32 15.31
N CYS A 86 19.63 -29.10 15.67
CA CYS A 86 20.18 -27.87 15.08
C CYS A 86 21.68 -27.72 15.33
N LEU A 87 22.15 -27.98 16.56
CA LEU A 87 23.57 -27.96 16.90
C LEU A 87 24.37 -29.05 16.18
N THR A 88 23.73 -30.14 15.74
CA THR A 88 24.41 -31.25 15.03
C THR A 88 24.47 -31.03 13.51
N SER A 89 23.50 -30.36 12.90
CA SER A 89 23.36 -30.23 11.45
C SER A 89 23.31 -28.77 10.97
N ASP A 90 24.29 -28.37 10.13
CA ASP A 90 24.38 -27.01 9.55
C ASP A 90 23.12 -26.64 8.73
N VAL A 91 22.47 -27.61 8.09
CA VAL A 91 21.20 -27.41 7.35
C VAL A 91 20.06 -27.01 8.28
N HIS A 92 19.94 -27.68 9.43
CA HIS A 92 18.89 -27.40 10.42
C HIS A 92 19.16 -26.10 11.18
N LEU A 93 20.43 -25.82 11.50
CA LEU A 93 20.84 -24.55 12.08
C LEU A 93 20.54 -23.36 11.16
N ALA A 94 20.82 -23.50 9.86
CA ALA A 94 20.54 -22.47 8.88
C ALA A 94 19.04 -22.26 8.65
N GLU A 95 18.24 -23.32 8.62
CA GLU A 95 16.78 -23.21 8.50
C GLU A 95 16.21 -22.37 9.66
N VAL A 96 16.46 -22.77 10.90
CA VAL A 96 15.92 -22.09 12.09
C VAL A 96 16.45 -20.66 12.22
N ALA A 97 17.74 -20.43 11.95
CA ALA A 97 18.32 -19.09 11.99
C ALA A 97 17.75 -18.18 10.88
N SER A 98 17.57 -18.70 9.67
CA SER A 98 17.03 -17.91 8.54
C SER A 98 15.55 -17.59 8.75
N VAL A 99 14.75 -18.54 9.26
CA VAL A 99 13.34 -18.31 9.57
C VAL A 99 13.20 -17.29 10.70
N HIS A 100 13.98 -17.39 11.78
CA HIS A 100 13.99 -16.38 12.85
C HIS A 100 14.38 -14.99 12.33
N GLN A 101 15.42 -14.89 11.50
CA GLN A 101 15.84 -13.63 10.87
C GLN A 101 14.78 -13.05 9.90
N ILE A 102 14.01 -13.89 9.20
CA ILE A 102 12.91 -13.43 8.36
C ILE A 102 11.75 -12.92 9.23
N LEU A 103 11.41 -13.62 10.32
CA LEU A 103 10.35 -13.23 11.24
C LEU A 103 10.66 -11.91 11.98
N SER A 104 11.91 -11.66 12.39
CA SER A 104 12.31 -10.38 12.99
C SER A 104 12.17 -9.20 12.02
N LEU A 105 12.30 -9.45 10.72
CA LEU A 105 12.14 -8.45 9.66
C LEU A 105 10.68 -8.22 9.23
N ILE A 106 9.76 -9.16 9.47
CA ILE A 106 8.36 -9.10 9.00
C ILE A 106 7.56 -7.92 9.59
N GLY A 107 7.97 -7.37 10.74
CA GLY A 107 7.40 -6.13 11.28
C GLY A 107 7.98 -4.83 10.71
N GLN A 108 9.14 -4.88 10.03
CA GLN A 108 9.83 -3.69 9.53
C GLN A 108 9.54 -3.47 8.05
N LYS A 109 8.92 -2.34 7.68
CA LYS A 109 8.72 -1.97 6.27
C LYS A 109 10.07 -1.94 5.56
N ALA A 110 10.27 -2.87 4.63
CA ALA A 110 11.48 -2.94 3.81
C ALA A 110 11.70 -1.59 3.12
N LYS A 111 12.82 -0.92 3.43
CA LYS A 111 13.20 0.36 2.84
C LYS A 111 13.68 0.15 1.40
N VAL A 112 12.75 -0.10 0.49
CA VAL A 112 13.02 -0.20 -0.94
C VAL A 112 13.50 1.17 -1.42
N PRO A 113 14.75 1.31 -1.93
CA PRO A 113 15.21 2.56 -2.51
C PRO A 113 14.29 2.97 -3.66
N THR A 114 13.95 4.26 -3.75
CA THR A 114 12.96 4.76 -4.73
C THR A 114 13.29 4.30 -6.14
N GLU A 115 14.56 4.33 -6.53
CA GLU A 115 15.05 3.85 -7.83
C GLU A 115 14.76 2.37 -8.08
N ALA A 116 14.91 1.49 -7.08
CA ALA A 116 14.55 0.08 -7.19
C ALA A 116 13.03 -0.11 -7.30
N ARG A 117 12.24 0.71 -6.59
CA ARG A 117 10.78 0.76 -6.71
C ARG A 117 10.35 1.15 -8.13
N HIS A 118 10.93 2.21 -8.69
CA HIS A 118 10.67 2.63 -10.08
C HIS A 118 11.06 1.55 -11.09
N ARG A 119 12.26 0.95 -10.97
CA ARG A 119 12.68 -0.16 -11.84
C ARG A 119 11.73 -1.36 -11.77
N MET A 120 11.21 -1.70 -10.58
CA MET A 120 10.22 -2.78 -10.41
C MET A 120 8.89 -2.46 -11.11
N TYR A 121 8.38 -1.23 -10.99
CA TYR A 121 7.18 -0.80 -11.73
C TYR A 121 7.40 -0.73 -13.25
N HIS A 122 8.62 -0.48 -13.73
CA HIS A 122 8.95 -0.56 -15.16
C HIS A 122 9.21 -1.99 -15.68
N LEU A 123 9.40 -2.97 -14.80
CA LEU A 123 9.51 -4.39 -15.18
C LEU A 123 8.14 -5.02 -15.45
N ILE A 124 7.11 -4.63 -14.69
CA ILE A 124 5.72 -4.97 -15.00
C ILE A 124 5.21 -4.02 -16.09
N LYS A 125 5.61 -4.30 -17.33
CA LYS A 125 4.97 -3.66 -18.48
C LYS A 125 3.57 -4.24 -18.63
N GLY A 126 2.56 -3.38 -18.71
CA GLY A 126 1.19 -3.79 -19.04
C GLY A 126 1.09 -4.45 -20.42
N ARG A 127 -0.08 -5.02 -20.70
CA ARG A 127 -0.46 -5.62 -22.01
C ARG A 127 -0.14 -4.70 -23.20
N GLU A 128 -0.14 -3.39 -22.98
CA GLU A 128 0.24 -2.33 -23.93
C GLU A 128 1.65 -2.48 -24.53
N SER A 129 2.57 -3.19 -23.85
CA SER A 129 3.90 -3.49 -24.39
C SER A 129 3.93 -4.71 -25.33
N VAL A 130 2.85 -5.49 -25.39
CA VAL A 130 2.65 -6.50 -26.42
C VAL A 130 2.12 -5.78 -27.65
N ALA A 131 3.03 -5.42 -28.56
CA ALA A 131 2.66 -4.82 -29.83
C ALA A 131 1.57 -5.66 -30.52
N PRO A 132 0.49 -5.05 -31.04
CA PRO A 132 -0.58 -5.79 -31.69
C PRO A 132 -0.01 -6.58 -32.86
N LYS A 133 -0.03 -7.90 -32.74
CA LYS A 133 0.50 -8.81 -33.74
C LYS A 133 -0.40 -8.72 -34.96
N ALA A 134 0.05 -7.98 -35.98
CA ALA A 134 -0.68 -7.81 -37.24
C ALA A 134 -1.15 -9.18 -37.77
N PRO A 135 -2.37 -9.27 -38.34
CA PRO A 135 -2.92 -10.53 -38.81
C PRO A 135 -2.02 -11.13 -39.88
N ARG A 136 -1.24 -12.14 -39.50
CA ARG A 136 -0.48 -12.96 -40.46
C ARG A 136 -1.50 -13.72 -41.28
N ALA A 137 -1.66 -13.33 -42.54
CA ALA A 137 -2.29 -14.17 -43.54
C ALA A 137 -1.63 -15.57 -43.51
N SER A 138 -2.45 -16.61 -43.41
CA SER A 138 -1.99 -17.98 -43.23
C SER A 138 -1.41 -18.55 -44.52
N LEU A 139 -0.16 -18.21 -44.82
CA LEU A 139 0.69 -19.05 -45.66
C LEU A 139 1.34 -20.10 -44.76
N ALA A 140 0.99 -21.35 -45.00
CA ALA A 140 1.60 -22.49 -44.30
C ALA A 140 3.05 -22.66 -44.80
N SER A 141 4.00 -22.18 -44.01
CA SER A 141 5.42 -22.58 -44.11
C SER A 141 5.69 -23.70 -43.11
N GLU A 142 6.24 -24.81 -43.57
CA GLU A 142 6.72 -25.89 -42.71
C GLU A 142 7.76 -25.37 -41.69
N PRO A 143 7.88 -25.98 -40.50
CA PRO A 143 8.87 -25.58 -39.52
C PRO A 143 10.28 -25.96 -40.00
N GLU A 144 11.10 -24.97 -40.33
CA GLU A 144 12.54 -25.20 -40.52
C GLU A 144 13.18 -25.72 -39.21
N PRO A 145 14.12 -26.67 -39.30
CA PRO A 145 14.82 -27.17 -38.13
C PRO A 145 15.74 -26.09 -37.55
N VAL A 146 15.48 -25.71 -36.29
CA VAL A 146 16.28 -24.73 -35.54
C VAL A 146 17.70 -25.27 -35.37
N SER A 147 18.62 -24.82 -36.24
CA SER A 147 20.03 -25.22 -36.27
C SER A 147 20.99 -24.04 -36.06
N GLU A 148 20.52 -22.95 -35.43
CA GLU A 148 21.42 -21.90 -34.92
C GLU A 148 21.85 -22.22 -33.47
N PRO A 149 23.17 -22.22 -33.17
CA PRO A 149 23.65 -22.43 -31.81
C PRO A 149 23.29 -21.25 -30.91
N ILE A 150 22.89 -21.56 -29.67
CA ILE A 150 22.56 -20.57 -28.63
C ILE A 150 23.70 -19.57 -28.52
N GLN A 151 23.43 -18.29 -28.81
CA GLN A 151 24.45 -17.25 -28.65
C GLN A 151 24.84 -17.15 -27.17
N PRO A 152 26.15 -17.22 -26.84
CA PRO A 152 26.59 -17.15 -25.46
C PRO A 152 26.26 -15.77 -24.88
N TRP A 153 25.78 -15.76 -23.63
CA TRP A 153 25.32 -14.57 -22.94
C TRP A 153 26.46 -13.54 -22.77
N ILE A 154 26.52 -12.55 -23.65
CA ILE A 154 27.49 -11.46 -23.57
C ILE A 154 27.10 -10.58 -22.37
N THR A 155 27.87 -10.69 -21.29
CA THR A 155 27.80 -9.72 -20.19
C THR A 155 28.11 -8.33 -20.74
N PRO A 156 27.23 -7.32 -20.56
CA PRO A 156 27.56 -5.95 -20.96
C PRO A 156 28.80 -5.48 -20.20
N GLU A 157 29.72 -4.78 -20.88
CA GLU A 157 30.90 -4.21 -20.22
C GLU A 157 30.46 -3.31 -19.04
N PRO A 158 31.13 -3.38 -17.88
CA PRO A 158 30.84 -2.49 -16.78
C PRO A 158 31.07 -1.04 -17.23
N PRO A 159 30.23 -0.07 -16.81
CA PRO A 159 30.32 1.31 -17.26
C PRO A 159 31.72 1.85 -16.96
N ARG A 160 32.40 2.36 -18.00
CA ARG A 160 33.75 2.93 -17.89
C ARG A 160 33.78 3.98 -16.78
N GLN A 161 34.45 3.66 -15.67
CA GLN A 161 34.63 4.58 -14.55
C GLN A 161 35.25 5.88 -15.06
N GLN A 162 34.48 6.98 -14.94
CA GLN A 162 34.93 8.29 -15.37
C GLN A 162 36.16 8.70 -14.55
N TRP A 163 37.27 8.96 -15.23
CA TRP A 163 38.61 9.14 -14.67
C TRP A 163 38.68 10.09 -13.47
N TYR A 164 37.82 11.13 -13.44
CA TYR A 164 37.64 12.07 -12.34
C TYR A 164 37.55 11.41 -10.95
N GLY A 165 36.93 10.22 -10.84
CA GLY A 165 36.81 9.49 -9.57
C GLY A 165 38.15 9.07 -8.93
N ARG A 166 39.23 9.01 -9.70
CA ARG A 166 40.60 8.78 -9.19
C ARG A 166 41.39 10.08 -8.98
N VAL A 167 41.12 11.13 -9.76
CA VAL A 167 41.88 12.39 -9.69
C VAL A 167 41.37 13.32 -8.59
N LEU A 168 40.06 13.34 -8.32
CA LEU A 168 39.46 14.22 -7.32
C LEU A 168 40.05 14.03 -5.90
N PRO A 169 40.19 12.80 -5.34
CA PRO A 169 40.79 12.63 -4.02
C PRO A 169 42.29 13.00 -4.00
N ALA A 170 43.04 12.74 -5.09
CA ALA A 170 44.44 13.14 -5.18
C ALA A 170 44.61 14.67 -5.23
N ALA A 171 43.73 15.38 -5.96
CA ALA A 171 43.70 16.83 -6.00
C ALA A 171 43.33 17.44 -4.63
N ALA A 172 42.38 16.85 -3.92
CA ALA A 172 42.01 17.27 -2.56
C ALA A 172 43.17 17.11 -1.56
N VAL A 173 43.90 15.99 -1.62
CA VAL A 173 45.10 15.78 -0.78
C VAL A 173 46.21 16.78 -1.12
N MET A 174 46.48 17.04 -2.41
CA MET A 174 47.47 18.05 -2.82
C MET A 174 47.10 19.46 -2.34
N LEU A 175 45.83 19.85 -2.45
CA LEU A 175 45.35 21.15 -1.97
C LEU A 175 45.47 21.29 -0.44
N LEU A 176 45.23 20.20 0.29
CA LEU A 176 45.40 20.16 1.75
C LEU A 176 46.89 20.23 2.15
N ILE A 177 47.79 19.58 1.42
CA ILE A 177 49.25 19.72 1.62
C ILE A 177 49.70 21.16 1.39
N VAL A 178 49.24 21.82 0.32
CA VAL A 178 49.57 23.23 0.04
C VAL A 178 49.08 24.15 1.16
N LEU A 179 47.86 23.95 1.66
CA LEU A 179 47.34 24.69 2.82
C LEU A 179 48.16 24.48 4.09
N LEU A 180 48.59 23.24 4.37
CA LEU A 180 49.44 22.94 5.52
C LEU A 180 50.82 23.59 5.38
N CYS A 181 51.47 23.48 4.21
CA CYS A 181 52.74 24.16 3.93
C CYS A 181 52.63 25.69 4.07
N TRP A 182 51.53 26.28 3.60
CA TRP A 182 51.27 27.71 3.76
C TRP A 182 51.11 28.11 5.24
N SER A 183 50.36 27.32 6.02
CA SER A 183 50.19 27.55 7.46
C SER A 183 51.51 27.43 8.22
N ALA A 184 52.36 26.46 7.86
CA ALA A 184 53.68 26.30 8.45
C ALA A 184 54.61 27.48 8.12
N TRP A 185 54.56 28.01 6.90
CA TRP A 185 55.35 29.18 6.50
C TRP A 185 54.92 30.45 7.24
N MET A 186 53.61 30.67 7.44
CA MET A 186 53.10 31.77 8.27
C MET A 186 53.43 31.65 9.76
N SER A 187 53.80 30.45 10.23
CA SER A 187 54.09 30.18 11.65
C SER A 187 55.59 30.31 12.01
N LEU A 188 56.44 30.70 11.06
CA LEU A 188 57.86 30.96 11.33
C LEU A 188 58.05 32.40 11.85
N PRO A 189 58.53 32.61 13.10
CA PRO A 189 58.86 33.94 13.58
C PRO A 189 60.06 34.51 12.81
N PRO A 190 60.15 35.84 12.65
CA PRO A 190 61.32 36.47 12.04
C PRO A 190 62.56 36.24 12.92
N PRO A 191 63.77 36.11 12.32
CA PRO A 191 64.99 35.89 13.09
C PRO A 191 65.32 37.11 13.95
N GLU A 192 65.40 36.91 15.27
CA GLU A 192 65.83 37.96 16.20
C GLU A 192 67.31 38.30 15.97
N VAL A 193 67.58 39.60 15.85
CA VAL A 193 68.94 40.14 15.72
C VAL A 193 69.54 40.30 17.11
N SER A 194 70.52 39.46 17.46
CA SER A 194 71.27 39.60 18.71
C SER A 194 72.14 40.86 18.72
N PRO A 195 72.03 41.75 19.73
CA PRO A 195 73.02 42.80 19.96
C PRO A 195 74.24 42.23 20.71
N SER A 196 75.44 42.63 20.27
CA SER A 196 76.71 42.35 20.96
C SER A 196 76.87 43.17 22.25
N PRO A 197 77.74 42.74 23.19
CA PRO A 197 77.68 43.19 24.58
C PRO A 197 78.57 44.41 24.87
N ASP A 198 78.18 45.22 25.86
CA ASP A 198 79.15 46.02 26.60
C ASP A 198 78.69 46.40 28.03
N ALA A 199 79.67 46.58 28.91
CA ALA A 199 79.64 47.27 30.22
C ALA A 199 78.57 46.91 31.29
N GLY A 200 78.93 45.96 32.16
CA GLY A 200 79.24 46.28 33.57
C GLY A 200 78.10 46.37 34.63
N PRO A 201 78.36 46.05 35.92
CA PRO A 201 77.33 45.83 36.94
C PRO A 201 77.22 46.94 38.01
N ILE A 202 76.20 46.88 38.87
CA ILE A 202 76.25 47.10 40.35
C ILE A 202 74.92 46.67 40.99
N ALA A 203 74.98 46.21 42.25
CA ALA A 203 73.83 45.72 43.02
C ALA A 203 73.41 46.67 44.15
N GLN A 204 72.12 46.63 44.54
CA GLN A 204 71.60 46.79 45.92
C GLN A 204 70.08 46.53 45.96
N GLY A 205 69.55 46.05 47.10
CA GLY A 205 68.12 45.71 47.31
C GLY A 205 67.30 46.81 48.00
N PRO A 206 66.38 46.48 48.91
CA PRO A 206 65.10 45.80 48.63
C PRO A 206 63.86 46.58 49.15
N GLY A 207 62.65 46.23 48.69
CA GLY A 207 61.35 46.71 49.21
C GLY A 207 60.21 46.04 48.42
N VAL A 208 59.41 45.09 48.96
CA VAL A 208 58.36 45.17 50.01
C VAL A 208 56.96 45.34 49.39
N ASP A 209 56.11 44.34 49.68
CA ASP A 209 54.64 44.22 49.54
C ASP A 209 54.01 44.38 48.14
N ASP A 210 52.95 43.65 47.75
CA ASP A 210 51.97 42.89 48.56
C ASP A 210 51.58 41.51 47.95
N GLY A 211 50.76 40.71 48.67
CA GLY A 211 50.47 39.29 48.41
C GLY A 211 49.97 38.89 46.99
N LYS A 212 50.29 37.71 46.44
CA LYS A 212 49.96 36.32 46.88
C LYS A 212 48.44 36.09 47.10
N LEU A 213 47.79 34.99 46.66
CA LEU A 213 48.18 33.78 45.90
C LEU A 213 46.90 33.06 45.36
N ALA A 214 47.01 32.44 44.18
CA ALA A 214 46.75 31.00 43.87
C ALA A 214 45.54 30.25 44.52
N LEU A 215 44.58 29.70 43.75
CA LEU A 215 44.55 28.41 43.00
C LEU A 215 43.99 27.18 43.76
N ASN A 216 43.14 26.42 43.04
CA ASN A 216 42.87 24.96 43.12
C ASN A 216 42.00 24.32 44.26
N LYS A 217 40.81 23.83 43.86
CA LYS A 217 40.40 22.40 43.65
C LYS A 217 41.07 21.28 44.51
N PRO A 218 40.42 20.08 44.67
CA PRO A 218 39.00 19.72 44.97
C PRO A 218 38.89 18.48 45.93
N LYS A 219 37.74 17.75 45.96
CA LYS A 219 37.61 16.25 45.93
C LYS A 219 36.79 15.55 47.08
N ASN A 220 35.89 14.63 46.67
CA ASN A 220 35.23 13.49 47.39
C ASN A 220 34.44 13.80 48.70
N GLU A 221 33.57 12.94 49.28
CA GLU A 221 33.29 11.49 49.14
C GLU A 221 31.83 11.14 49.56
N ALA A 222 31.43 9.85 49.53
CA ALA A 222 30.18 9.29 50.10
C ALA A 222 30.56 8.06 51.01
N PRO A 223 29.68 7.19 51.59
CA PRO A 223 28.19 7.13 51.64
C PRO A 223 27.49 6.57 52.95
N VAL A 224 26.15 6.71 53.08
CA VAL A 224 25.12 5.91 53.88
C VAL A 224 25.08 5.96 55.48
N PRO A 225 24.14 5.30 56.24
CA PRO A 225 23.00 5.86 57.06
C PRO A 225 23.07 5.51 58.60
N PRO A 226 22.01 5.22 59.45
CA PRO A 226 20.52 5.34 59.41
C PRO A 226 19.77 5.78 60.73
N THR A 227 18.41 5.65 60.76
CA THR A 227 17.48 5.44 61.93
C THR A 227 17.25 6.57 62.98
N ASP A 228 16.10 6.76 63.67
CA ASP A 228 14.67 6.31 63.62
C ASP A 228 13.82 7.02 64.74
N LEU A 229 12.48 6.77 64.84
CA LEU A 229 11.53 7.03 65.99
C LEU A 229 11.00 8.48 66.21
N LYS A 230 9.82 8.82 66.81
CA LYS A 230 8.55 8.23 67.36
C LYS A 230 7.58 9.42 67.73
N LYS A 231 6.32 9.33 68.21
CA LYS A 231 5.08 8.55 67.90
C LYS A 231 3.92 8.92 68.90
N GLY A 232 2.72 9.35 68.44
CA GLY A 232 1.43 9.32 69.21
C GLY A 232 0.77 10.69 69.51
N ALA A 233 -0.52 10.81 69.92
CA ALA A 233 -1.66 9.84 69.99
C ALA A 233 -3.02 10.57 70.30
N GLU A 234 -4.12 9.79 70.38
CA GLU A 234 -5.49 10.09 70.91
C GLU A 234 -6.55 10.80 70.03
N ASP A 235 -7.87 10.55 70.12
CA ASP A 235 -8.68 9.32 70.41
C ASP A 235 -10.19 9.56 70.05
N LEU A 236 -11.02 8.49 70.09
CA LEU A 236 -12.50 8.42 70.08
C LEU A 236 -13.23 8.64 68.72
N GLY A 237 -14.21 7.80 68.30
CA GLY A 237 -14.80 6.63 68.98
C GLY A 237 -15.63 5.69 68.07
N LYS A 238 -16.19 4.64 68.69
CA LYS A 238 -16.99 3.53 68.11
C LYS A 238 -18.42 4.01 67.71
N GLU A 239 -19.29 3.27 67.02
CA GLU A 239 -19.72 1.87 67.24
C GLU A 239 -20.54 1.28 66.06
N ALA A 240 -20.83 -0.03 66.11
CA ALA A 240 -21.48 -0.79 65.02
C ALA A 240 -22.62 -1.68 65.57
N THR A 241 -23.68 -1.94 64.78
CA THR A 241 -24.56 -3.11 65.03
C THR A 241 -25.19 -3.69 63.75
N LYS A 242 -25.46 -5.00 63.79
CA LYS A 242 -26.18 -5.83 62.79
C LYS A 242 -27.71 -5.76 62.96
N SER A 243 -28.46 -6.12 61.90
CA SER A 243 -29.61 -7.09 61.88
C SER A 243 -30.44 -6.83 60.60
N SER A 244 -30.62 -7.74 59.65
CA SER A 244 -31.37 -9.03 59.67
C SER A 244 -32.91 -8.87 59.80
N LEU A 245 -33.60 -9.34 58.73
CA LEU A 245 -34.99 -9.86 58.64
C LEU A 245 -36.16 -8.97 59.08
N THR A 246 -37.07 -8.64 58.14
CA THR A 246 -38.48 -9.13 58.11
C THR A 246 -39.22 -8.69 56.83
N GLU A 247 -39.78 -9.65 56.11
CA GLU A 247 -41.02 -9.52 55.32
C GLU A 247 -42.24 -9.53 56.30
N PRO A 248 -43.44 -9.01 55.95
CA PRO A 248 -44.46 -9.91 55.36
C PRO A 248 -45.58 -9.30 54.48
N GLY A 249 -46.17 -10.13 53.60
CA GLY A 249 -47.50 -9.92 52.96
C GLY A 249 -47.48 -10.11 51.43
N LYS A 250 -47.61 -11.33 50.86
CA LYS A 250 -48.79 -12.24 50.84
C LYS A 250 -50.04 -11.49 50.34
N VAL A 251 -50.70 -11.82 49.24
CA VAL A 251 -51.37 -13.07 48.79
C VAL A 251 -51.61 -12.93 47.26
N ALA A 252 -51.59 -13.92 46.35
CA ALA A 252 -51.52 -15.39 46.39
C ALA A 252 -50.82 -15.96 45.12
N THR A 253 -50.46 -17.25 45.16
CA THR A 253 -50.24 -18.12 43.99
C THR A 253 -51.50 -18.90 43.62
N LYS A 254 -51.51 -19.53 42.44
CA LYS A 254 -52.29 -20.75 42.21
C LYS A 254 -51.51 -21.72 41.33
N ASP A 255 -50.90 -22.70 41.98
CA ASP A 255 -50.10 -23.77 41.38
C ASP A 255 -50.97 -24.84 40.72
N VAL A 256 -50.44 -25.54 39.71
CA VAL A 256 -50.43 -27.02 39.63
C VAL A 256 -49.13 -27.47 38.93
N GLU A 257 -48.57 -28.58 39.41
CA GLU A 257 -47.46 -29.37 38.83
C GLU A 257 -47.69 -29.74 37.34
N GLY A 258 -46.72 -30.14 36.53
CA GLY A 258 -45.33 -30.51 36.80
C GLY A 258 -45.00 -31.88 36.19
N ALA A 259 -44.25 -31.89 35.09
CA ALA A 259 -43.64 -33.09 34.52
C ALA A 259 -42.41 -32.69 33.69
N ALA A 260 -41.26 -33.30 33.96
CA ALA A 260 -40.04 -33.05 33.19
C ALA A 260 -40.06 -33.83 31.87
N ALA A 261 -39.75 -33.13 30.78
CA ALA A 261 -39.38 -33.71 29.49
C ALA A 261 -38.19 -32.93 28.94
N GLU A 262 -37.24 -33.64 28.33
CA GLU A 262 -36.05 -33.05 27.71
C GLU A 262 -36.46 -32.17 26.51
N PRO A 263 -35.87 -30.97 26.32
CA PRO A 263 -36.12 -30.19 25.13
C PRO A 263 -35.35 -30.81 23.95
N THR A 264 -36.09 -31.54 23.11
CA THR A 264 -35.68 -31.86 21.74
C THR A 264 -35.37 -30.58 20.95
N GLU A 265 -34.50 -30.69 19.96
CA GLU A 265 -34.15 -29.59 19.04
C GLU A 265 -35.40 -29.01 18.34
N ASP A 266 -35.94 -27.92 18.89
CA ASP A 266 -36.96 -27.14 18.19
C ASP A 266 -36.33 -26.47 16.98
N ALA A 267 -36.82 -26.85 15.80
CA ALA A 267 -36.35 -26.36 14.53
C ALA A 267 -36.44 -24.83 14.48
N MET A 268 -35.33 -24.16 14.19
CA MET A 268 -35.32 -22.73 13.90
C MET A 268 -36.27 -22.46 12.72
N VAL A 269 -37.43 -21.86 13.01
CA VAL A 269 -38.32 -21.31 12.00
C VAL A 269 -37.56 -20.19 11.29
N LYS A 270 -37.01 -20.50 10.12
CA LYS A 270 -36.34 -19.54 9.24
C LYS A 270 -37.34 -18.41 8.97
N PRO A 271 -37.02 -17.14 9.28
CA PRO A 271 -37.98 -16.05 9.08
C PRO A 271 -38.46 -16.01 7.63
N GLU A 272 -39.78 -16.13 7.43
CA GLU A 272 -40.36 -16.01 6.09
C GLU A 272 -40.08 -14.59 5.57
N LEU A 273 -39.38 -14.50 4.43
CA LEU A 273 -38.99 -13.22 3.86
C LEU A 273 -40.26 -12.43 3.46
N PRO A 274 -40.31 -11.11 3.71
CA PRO A 274 -41.51 -10.30 3.42
C PRO A 274 -41.94 -10.40 1.95
N THR A 275 -43.24 -10.36 1.67
CA THR A 275 -43.78 -10.40 0.30
C THR A 275 -43.14 -9.32 -0.59
N GLY A 276 -42.64 -9.72 -1.76
CA GLY A 276 -41.93 -8.83 -2.69
C GLY A 276 -40.43 -8.69 -2.43
N THR A 277 -39.86 -9.49 -1.53
CA THR A 277 -38.41 -9.61 -1.32
C THR A 277 -37.77 -10.42 -2.45
N LEU A 278 -36.72 -9.88 -3.09
CA LEU A 278 -35.94 -10.54 -4.16
C LEU A 278 -34.72 -11.30 -3.62
N GLY A 279 -34.30 -10.99 -2.40
CA GLY A 279 -33.12 -11.53 -1.74
C GLY A 279 -32.86 -10.80 -0.42
N LYS A 280 -31.68 -10.95 0.17
CA LYS A 280 -31.26 -10.20 1.35
C LYS A 280 -29.79 -9.82 1.27
N ALA A 281 -29.44 -8.66 1.83
CA ALA A 281 -28.06 -8.39 2.20
C ALA A 281 -27.77 -9.13 3.51
N GLU A 282 -26.69 -9.90 3.56
CA GLU A 282 -26.18 -10.44 4.82
C GLU A 282 -25.78 -9.29 5.76
N LYS A 283 -25.58 -9.59 7.06
CA LYS A 283 -25.03 -8.61 7.99
C LYS A 283 -23.67 -8.12 7.48
N PRO A 284 -23.50 -6.83 7.13
CA PRO A 284 -22.26 -6.36 6.53
C PRO A 284 -21.09 -6.48 7.51
N THR A 285 -19.96 -6.98 7.02
CA THR A 285 -18.65 -6.91 7.71
C THR A 285 -17.97 -5.56 7.47
N GLY A 286 -18.46 -4.78 6.51
CA GLY A 286 -17.98 -3.45 6.16
C GLY A 286 -19.10 -2.41 6.06
N ILE A 287 -18.86 -1.36 5.27
CA ILE A 287 -19.82 -0.28 5.06
C ILE A 287 -20.61 -0.53 3.77
N LEU A 288 -21.75 -1.22 3.91
CA LEU A 288 -22.75 -1.36 2.86
C LEU A 288 -23.82 -0.28 3.03
N LEU A 289 -24.14 0.42 1.95
CA LEU A 289 -25.13 1.48 1.91
C LEU A 289 -26.30 1.08 1.01
N ARG A 290 -27.50 1.56 1.33
CA ARG A 290 -28.69 1.50 0.47
C ARG A 290 -29.19 2.92 0.21
N TYR A 291 -29.50 3.22 -1.04
CA TYR A 291 -30.04 4.53 -1.41
C TYR A 291 -31.52 4.64 -1.01
N ASP A 292 -31.88 5.71 -0.30
CA ASP A 292 -33.25 6.12 -0.05
C ASP A 292 -33.67 7.13 -1.13
N PRO A 293 -34.60 6.78 -2.05
CA PRO A 293 -35.00 7.67 -3.14
C PRO A 293 -35.90 8.84 -2.68
N ASP A 294 -36.59 8.71 -1.55
CA ASP A 294 -37.50 9.73 -1.02
C ASP A 294 -36.70 10.84 -0.31
N ARG A 295 -35.69 10.45 0.49
CA ARG A 295 -34.73 11.37 1.13
C ARG A 295 -33.62 11.83 0.20
N ARG A 296 -33.32 11.07 -0.86
CA ARG A 296 -32.15 11.23 -1.75
C ARG A 296 -30.82 11.13 -0.99
N GLU A 297 -30.78 10.25 -0.01
CA GLU A 297 -29.62 10.03 0.87
C GLU A 297 -29.23 8.55 0.86
N TRP A 298 -28.01 8.26 1.30
CA TRP A 298 -27.56 6.90 1.58
C TRP A 298 -27.81 6.57 3.05
N ASP A 299 -28.49 5.46 3.32
CA ASP A 299 -28.59 4.85 4.65
C ASP A 299 -27.59 3.68 4.77
N GLN A 300 -26.91 3.57 5.91
CA GLN A 300 -26.01 2.44 6.18
C GLN A 300 -26.80 1.20 6.62
N LEU A 301 -26.50 0.06 6.02
CA LEU A 301 -26.99 -1.24 6.48
C LEU A 301 -26.05 -1.77 7.58
N THR A 302 -26.61 -2.13 8.74
CA THR A 302 -25.86 -2.63 9.91
C THR A 302 -26.32 -4.01 10.38
N ALA A 303 -27.38 -4.53 9.76
CA ALA A 303 -28.00 -5.83 10.04
C ALA A 303 -28.42 -6.49 8.72
N GLU A 304 -28.73 -7.79 8.79
CA GLU A 304 -29.35 -8.52 7.69
C GLU A 304 -30.62 -7.79 7.22
N THR A 305 -30.71 -7.48 5.91
CA THR A 305 -31.74 -6.58 5.37
C THR A 305 -32.38 -7.19 4.12
N PRO A 306 -33.71 -7.40 4.10
CA PRO A 306 -34.44 -7.81 2.89
C PRO A 306 -34.29 -6.79 1.74
N LEU A 307 -34.01 -7.29 0.54
CA LEU A 307 -33.83 -6.51 -0.68
C LEU A 307 -35.10 -6.59 -1.53
N LYS A 308 -35.55 -5.44 -2.03
CA LYS A 308 -36.72 -5.31 -2.92
C LYS A 308 -36.29 -4.84 -4.31
N ASP A 309 -37.25 -4.81 -5.24
CA ASP A 309 -37.06 -4.21 -6.58
C ASP A 309 -36.45 -2.80 -6.48
N LYS A 310 -35.52 -2.50 -7.38
CA LYS A 310 -34.80 -1.21 -7.50
C LYS A 310 -34.06 -0.76 -6.24
N ASN A 311 -33.74 -1.67 -5.32
CA ASN A 311 -32.85 -1.37 -4.21
C ASN A 311 -31.43 -1.17 -4.78
N ARG A 312 -31.00 0.09 -4.86
CA ARG A 312 -29.62 0.46 -5.20
C ARG A 312 -28.76 0.34 -3.95
N LEU A 313 -27.64 -0.37 -4.09
CA LEU A 313 -26.69 -0.70 -3.05
C LEU A 313 -25.31 -0.19 -3.45
N LEU A 314 -24.60 0.40 -2.50
CA LEU A 314 -23.21 0.84 -2.65
C LEU A 314 -22.36 0.20 -1.56
N ASN A 315 -21.47 -0.68 -1.96
CA ASN A 315 -20.41 -1.19 -1.09
C ASN A 315 -19.21 -0.23 -1.20
N LEU A 316 -18.81 0.37 -0.08
CA LEU A 316 -17.66 1.27 -0.07
C LEU A 316 -16.34 0.51 -0.22
N ALA A 317 -15.33 1.23 -0.71
CA ALA A 317 -14.05 0.67 -1.14
C ALA A 317 -13.36 -0.23 -0.10
N GLN A 318 -12.53 -1.16 -0.61
CA GLN A 318 -11.72 -2.14 0.12
C GLN A 318 -12.47 -3.23 0.91
N LEU A 319 -13.76 -3.06 1.20
CA LEU A 319 -14.55 -4.03 1.97
C LEU A 319 -15.32 -5.00 1.04
N ARG A 320 -15.76 -6.13 1.60
CA ARG A 320 -16.66 -7.07 0.92
C ARG A 320 -18.03 -7.10 1.62
N SER A 321 -19.09 -7.20 0.83
CA SER A 321 -20.45 -7.43 1.33
C SER A 321 -21.12 -8.52 0.52
N VAL A 322 -21.97 -9.35 1.15
CA VAL A 322 -22.60 -10.51 0.49
C VAL A 322 -24.10 -10.28 0.37
N LEU A 323 -24.64 -10.54 -0.82
CA LEU A 323 -26.08 -10.60 -1.06
C LEU A 323 -26.49 -12.04 -1.32
N GLU A 324 -27.52 -12.52 -0.63
CA GLU A 324 -28.22 -13.75 -0.99
C GLU A 324 -29.35 -13.40 -1.96
N LEU A 325 -29.24 -13.82 -3.23
CA LEU A 325 -30.27 -13.65 -4.26
C LEU A 325 -30.89 -15.02 -4.55
N GLY A 326 -32.17 -15.18 -4.22
CA GLY A 326 -32.86 -16.47 -4.26
C GLY A 326 -32.17 -17.52 -3.38
N ALA A 327 -31.46 -18.46 -4.01
CA ALA A 327 -30.69 -19.53 -3.36
C ALA A 327 -29.17 -19.42 -3.62
N THR A 328 -28.69 -18.29 -4.15
CA THR A 328 -27.30 -18.06 -4.53
C THR A 328 -26.69 -16.86 -3.82
N LYS A 329 -25.35 -16.72 -3.91
CA LYS A 329 -24.62 -15.59 -3.32
C LYS A 329 -23.95 -14.75 -4.38
N VAL A 330 -23.93 -13.44 -4.14
CA VAL A 330 -23.20 -12.44 -4.93
C VAL A 330 -22.37 -11.61 -3.95
N ASP A 331 -21.05 -11.71 -4.06
CA ASP A 331 -20.12 -10.89 -3.28
C ASP A 331 -19.89 -9.57 -4.01
N LEU A 332 -20.02 -8.44 -3.32
CA LEU A 332 -19.65 -7.10 -3.78
C LEU A 332 -18.21 -6.87 -3.32
N VAL A 333 -17.33 -6.46 -4.24
CA VAL A 333 -15.88 -6.48 -4.00
C VAL A 333 -15.27 -5.08 -4.20
N GLY A 334 -14.89 -4.45 -3.10
CA GLY A 334 -14.40 -3.07 -3.13
C GLY A 334 -15.49 -2.08 -3.54
N GLU A 335 -15.12 -0.97 -4.20
CA GLU A 335 -16.08 0.06 -4.61
C GLU A 335 -17.04 -0.51 -5.67
N THR A 336 -18.29 -0.79 -5.28
CA THR A 336 -19.29 -1.43 -6.14
C THR A 336 -20.67 -0.81 -5.93
N ASP A 337 -21.25 -0.29 -7.00
CA ASP A 337 -22.59 0.28 -7.07
C ASP A 337 -23.45 -0.57 -8.01
N LEU A 338 -24.54 -1.10 -7.48
CA LEU A 338 -25.47 -1.95 -8.23
C LEU A 338 -26.92 -1.69 -7.84
N THR A 339 -27.83 -2.03 -8.74
CA THR A 339 -29.28 -2.05 -8.46
C THR A 339 -29.82 -3.46 -8.59
N VAL A 340 -30.51 -3.95 -7.56
CA VAL A 340 -31.16 -5.27 -7.57
C VAL A 340 -32.45 -5.19 -8.39
N LEU A 341 -32.65 -6.16 -9.28
CA LEU A 341 -33.77 -6.21 -10.22
C LEU A 341 -34.51 -7.56 -10.14
N PRO A 342 -35.78 -7.65 -10.62
CA PRO A 342 -36.53 -8.89 -10.56
C PRO A 342 -35.98 -9.91 -11.56
N ALA A 343 -35.58 -11.07 -11.05
CA ALA A 343 -35.09 -12.18 -11.86
C ALA A 343 -36.25 -12.91 -12.55
N ALA A 344 -36.02 -13.41 -13.77
CA ALA A 344 -36.93 -14.33 -14.44
C ALA A 344 -36.88 -15.72 -13.74
N ALA A 345 -37.94 -16.53 -13.89
CA ALA A 345 -38.08 -17.81 -13.18
C ALA A 345 -36.98 -18.87 -13.45
N LYS A 346 -36.07 -18.64 -14.41
CA LYS A 346 -34.91 -19.49 -14.72
C LYS A 346 -33.57 -18.88 -14.31
N GLN A 347 -33.55 -17.64 -13.83
CA GLN A 347 -32.34 -16.91 -13.45
C GLN A 347 -32.03 -17.10 -11.96
N ALA A 348 -30.75 -17.22 -11.61
CA ALA A 348 -30.27 -17.24 -10.23
C ALA A 348 -30.46 -15.88 -9.53
N GLY A 349 -30.32 -14.80 -10.29
CA GLY A 349 -30.49 -13.43 -9.84
C GLY A 349 -30.39 -12.45 -11.00
N ARG A 350 -30.84 -11.20 -10.79
CA ARG A 350 -30.71 -10.13 -11.77
C ARG A 350 -30.26 -8.84 -11.08
N LEU A 351 -29.29 -8.16 -11.68
CA LEU A 351 -28.78 -6.88 -11.19
C LEU A 351 -28.33 -5.99 -12.35
N GLU A 352 -28.36 -4.68 -12.14
CA GLU A 352 -27.68 -3.70 -12.97
C GLU A 352 -26.38 -3.29 -12.27
N LEU A 353 -25.24 -3.46 -12.94
CA LEU A 353 -23.93 -3.08 -12.40
C LEU A 353 -23.59 -1.67 -12.89
N ALA A 354 -23.83 -0.67 -12.04
CA ALA A 354 -23.50 0.72 -12.35
C ALA A 354 -21.99 0.96 -12.34
N GLN A 355 -21.28 0.36 -11.38
CA GLN A 355 -19.83 0.36 -11.31
C GLN A 355 -19.31 -0.79 -10.44
N GLY A 356 -18.09 -1.24 -10.72
CA GLY A 356 -17.32 -2.02 -9.77
C GLY A 356 -17.25 -3.50 -10.10
N ARG A 357 -17.19 -4.33 -9.05
CA ARG A 357 -16.85 -5.75 -9.15
C ARG A 357 -17.78 -6.59 -8.31
N VAL A 358 -18.26 -7.69 -8.89
CA VAL A 358 -18.99 -8.73 -8.17
C VAL A 358 -18.38 -10.11 -8.42
N VAL A 359 -18.51 -11.02 -7.46
CA VAL A 359 -18.25 -12.45 -7.65
C VAL A 359 -19.56 -13.20 -7.53
N LEU A 360 -19.88 -13.98 -8.56
CA LEU A 360 -21.08 -14.79 -8.67
C LEU A 360 -20.77 -16.22 -8.21
N LEU A 361 -21.52 -16.74 -7.24
CA LEU A 361 -21.45 -18.15 -6.83
C LEU A 361 -22.46 -18.99 -7.64
N GLY A 362 -21.96 -20.01 -8.34
CA GLY A 362 -22.78 -20.86 -9.20
C GLY A 362 -23.88 -21.64 -8.49
N ALA A 363 -25.10 -21.54 -9.01
CA ALA A 363 -26.30 -22.17 -8.47
C ALA A 363 -26.28 -23.71 -8.55
N MET A 364 -27.07 -24.35 -7.67
CA MET A 364 -27.42 -25.78 -7.76
C MET A 364 -28.94 -25.94 -7.88
N PRO A 365 -29.48 -26.37 -9.04
CA PRO A 365 -28.80 -26.59 -10.33
C PRO A 365 -28.28 -25.27 -10.95
N ALA A 366 -27.39 -25.38 -11.94
CA ALA A 366 -26.83 -24.22 -12.64
C ALA A 366 -27.93 -23.35 -13.27
N ALA A 367 -27.83 -22.03 -13.05
CA ALA A 367 -28.78 -21.05 -13.54
C ALA A 367 -28.08 -19.70 -13.84
N PRO A 368 -28.48 -18.97 -14.89
CA PRO A 368 -27.87 -17.70 -15.27
C PRO A 368 -28.13 -16.58 -14.25
N PHE A 369 -27.10 -15.78 -13.98
CA PHE A 369 -27.25 -14.43 -13.47
C PHE A 369 -27.41 -13.47 -14.64
N ALA A 370 -28.43 -12.62 -14.61
CA ALA A 370 -28.65 -11.59 -15.61
C ALA A 370 -28.03 -10.25 -15.15
N ILE A 371 -26.92 -9.86 -15.77
CA ILE A 371 -26.20 -8.61 -15.51
C ILE A 371 -26.60 -7.58 -16.58
N GLN A 372 -27.22 -6.49 -16.16
CA GLN A 372 -27.59 -5.41 -17.07
C GLN A 372 -26.44 -4.41 -17.22
N LEU A 373 -26.06 -4.14 -18.48
CA LEU A 373 -25.08 -3.14 -18.89
C LEU A 373 -25.76 -2.15 -19.85
N GLY A 374 -26.24 -1.03 -19.30
CA GLY A 374 -27.04 -0.06 -20.04
C GLY A 374 -28.32 -0.68 -20.60
N LYS A 375 -28.41 -0.82 -21.93
CA LYS A 375 -29.57 -1.40 -22.62
C LYS A 375 -29.46 -2.92 -22.84
N LYS A 376 -28.30 -3.54 -22.62
CA LYS A 376 -28.06 -4.97 -22.85
C LYS A 376 -28.16 -5.76 -21.56
N THR A 377 -28.58 -7.01 -21.67
CA THR A 377 -28.62 -7.97 -20.56
C THR A 377 -27.73 -9.14 -20.92
N ILE A 378 -26.67 -9.34 -20.13
CA ILE A 378 -25.74 -10.45 -20.27
C ILE A 378 -26.15 -11.53 -19.28
N GLU A 379 -26.50 -12.71 -19.77
CA GLU A 379 -26.70 -13.91 -18.95
C GLU A 379 -25.36 -14.64 -18.78
N ILE A 380 -24.93 -14.78 -17.53
CA ILE A 380 -23.70 -15.48 -17.13
C ILE A 380 -24.12 -16.69 -16.30
N THR A 381 -23.79 -17.90 -16.76
CA THR A 381 -24.10 -19.14 -16.04
C THR A 381 -22.81 -19.78 -15.51
N PRO A 382 -22.44 -19.54 -14.23
CA PRO A 382 -21.34 -20.26 -13.60
C PRO A 382 -21.63 -21.76 -13.45
N PRO A 383 -20.59 -22.62 -13.51
CA PRO A 383 -20.69 -24.00 -13.03
C PRO A 383 -21.18 -24.06 -11.58
N PRO A 384 -21.94 -25.10 -11.17
CA PRO A 384 -22.41 -25.22 -9.78
C PRO A 384 -21.28 -25.15 -8.75
N GLY A 385 -21.38 -24.24 -7.79
CA GLY A 385 -20.37 -24.02 -6.75
C GLY A 385 -19.11 -23.26 -7.19
N ALA A 386 -18.90 -23.01 -8.48
CA ALA A 386 -17.75 -22.26 -8.98
C ALA A 386 -17.94 -20.74 -8.76
N LEU A 387 -16.81 -20.03 -8.63
CA LEU A 387 -16.75 -18.57 -8.54
C LEU A 387 -16.46 -17.95 -9.92
N VAL A 388 -17.29 -16.98 -10.32
CA VAL A 388 -17.11 -16.20 -11.54
C VAL A 388 -17.04 -14.71 -11.19
N GLY A 389 -15.91 -14.09 -11.49
CA GLY A 389 -15.72 -12.64 -11.30
C GLY A 389 -16.32 -11.86 -12.45
N VAL A 390 -16.97 -10.74 -12.15
CA VAL A 390 -17.53 -9.81 -13.14
C VAL A 390 -17.13 -8.39 -12.74
N GLU A 391 -16.48 -7.68 -13.65
CA GLU A 391 -16.03 -6.30 -13.48
C GLU A 391 -16.61 -5.42 -14.59
N ARG A 392 -17.22 -4.29 -14.22
CA ARG A 392 -17.55 -3.24 -15.18
C ARG A 392 -16.34 -2.33 -15.36
N VAL A 393 -15.77 -2.32 -16.57
CA VAL A 393 -14.63 -1.49 -16.93
C VAL A 393 -15.13 -0.25 -17.67
N ASN A 394 -15.08 0.90 -17.00
CA ASN A 394 -15.27 2.20 -17.64
C ASN A 394 -13.94 2.61 -18.29
N HIS A 395 -13.92 2.88 -19.60
CA HIS A 395 -12.71 3.31 -20.31
C HIS A 395 -12.80 4.77 -20.77
N ARG A 396 -11.73 5.54 -20.58
CA ARG A 396 -11.53 6.84 -21.22
C ARG A 396 -10.12 6.91 -21.77
N GLY A 397 -9.98 7.11 -23.08
CA GLY A 397 -8.67 7.34 -23.69
C GLY A 397 -8.01 8.61 -23.13
N SER A 398 -6.69 8.62 -23.02
CA SER A 398 -5.95 9.82 -22.57
C SER A 398 -6.27 11.01 -23.48
N GLY A 399 -6.70 12.13 -22.88
CA GLY A 399 -7.12 13.32 -23.61
C GLY A 399 -8.50 13.27 -24.25
N ALA A 400 -9.25 12.16 -24.14
CA ALA A 400 -10.63 12.11 -24.63
C ALA A 400 -11.59 12.83 -23.69
N LEU A 401 -12.39 13.76 -24.23
CA LEU A 401 -13.40 14.53 -23.48
C LEU A 401 -14.63 13.71 -23.08
N VAL A 402 -14.88 12.61 -23.80
CA VAL A 402 -16.03 11.71 -23.58
C VAL A 402 -15.48 10.33 -23.25
N ALA A 403 -16.04 9.68 -22.22
CA ALA A 403 -15.77 8.28 -21.93
C ALA A 403 -16.19 7.40 -23.11
N SER A 404 -15.44 6.33 -23.35
CA SER A 404 -15.92 5.23 -24.19
C SER A 404 -17.04 4.50 -23.47
N ASP A 405 -17.89 3.79 -24.22
CA ASP A 405 -18.89 2.93 -23.60
C ASP A 405 -18.22 1.92 -22.65
N PRO A 406 -18.87 1.58 -21.53
CA PRO A 406 -18.35 0.60 -20.58
C PRO A 406 -18.36 -0.81 -21.18
N THR A 407 -17.39 -1.63 -20.77
CA THR A 407 -17.33 -3.06 -21.10
C THR A 407 -17.52 -3.91 -19.84
N LEU A 408 -17.88 -5.18 -20.02
CA LEU A 408 -17.97 -6.16 -18.94
C LEU A 408 -16.83 -7.17 -19.07
N GLN A 409 -15.91 -7.18 -18.12
CA GLN A 409 -14.85 -8.18 -18.03
C GLN A 409 -15.34 -9.33 -17.15
N ILE A 410 -15.31 -10.56 -17.67
CA ILE A 410 -15.76 -11.77 -16.98
C ILE A 410 -14.55 -12.68 -16.77
N TYR A 411 -14.44 -13.25 -15.58
CA TYR A 411 -13.31 -14.05 -15.10
C TYR A 411 -13.80 -15.42 -14.61
N ALA A 412 -13.33 -16.49 -15.25
CA ALA A 412 -13.58 -17.86 -14.83
C ALA A 412 -12.35 -18.42 -14.11
N ASN A 413 -12.52 -18.93 -12.88
CA ASN A 413 -11.47 -19.66 -12.20
C ASN A 413 -11.35 -21.10 -12.72
N GLU A 414 -12.48 -21.79 -12.84
CA GLU A 414 -12.56 -23.20 -13.21
C GLU A 414 -13.90 -23.52 -13.91
N GLY A 415 -13.94 -24.68 -14.58
CA GLY A 415 -15.13 -25.16 -15.30
C GLY A 415 -15.46 -24.35 -16.56
N GLU A 416 -16.65 -24.60 -17.12
CA GLU A 416 -17.15 -23.91 -18.31
C GLU A 416 -18.26 -22.93 -17.94
N VAL A 417 -18.00 -21.63 -18.08
CA VAL A 417 -18.99 -20.58 -17.87
C VAL A 417 -19.70 -20.33 -19.20
N ALA A 418 -21.00 -20.61 -19.24
CA ALA A 418 -21.82 -20.30 -20.42
C ALA A 418 -22.25 -18.84 -20.40
N LEU A 419 -22.08 -18.15 -21.52
CA LEU A 419 -22.30 -16.72 -21.67
C LEU A 419 -23.29 -16.46 -22.82
N GLN A 420 -24.25 -15.56 -22.59
CA GLN A 420 -25.21 -15.17 -23.61
C GLN A 420 -25.58 -13.68 -23.49
N SER A 421 -25.67 -12.98 -24.62
CA SER A 421 -26.37 -11.70 -24.75
C SER A 421 -27.19 -11.75 -26.03
N ASP A 422 -28.51 -11.60 -25.92
CA ASP A 422 -29.43 -11.74 -27.04
C ASP A 422 -29.21 -13.07 -27.81
N ASP A 423 -28.82 -13.01 -29.09
CA ASP A 423 -28.47 -14.17 -29.92
C ASP A 423 -27.00 -14.60 -29.81
N ALA A 424 -26.10 -13.75 -29.27
CA ALA A 424 -24.67 -14.01 -29.17
C ALA A 424 -24.36 -14.92 -27.97
N LYS A 425 -23.85 -16.13 -28.24
CA LYS A 425 -23.49 -17.14 -27.24
C LYS A 425 -22.01 -17.49 -27.33
N GLU A 426 -21.38 -17.64 -26.17
CA GLU A 426 -19.97 -17.99 -26.04
C GLU A 426 -19.75 -18.86 -24.79
N THR A 427 -18.63 -19.59 -24.72
CA THR A 427 -18.26 -20.37 -23.54
C THR A 427 -16.85 -19.99 -23.09
N LEU A 428 -16.71 -19.58 -21.83
CA LEU A 428 -15.40 -19.32 -21.22
C LEU A 428 -14.99 -20.53 -20.36
N SER A 429 -13.97 -21.28 -20.82
CA SER A 429 -13.31 -22.31 -20.01
C SER A 429 -12.31 -21.68 -19.04
N GLY A 430 -12.47 -21.91 -17.73
CA GLY A 430 -11.52 -21.50 -16.70
C GLY A 430 -10.25 -22.38 -16.66
N PRO A 431 -9.09 -21.85 -16.25
CA PRO A 431 -8.84 -20.46 -15.88
C PRO A 431 -8.76 -19.53 -17.11
N GLY A 432 -9.43 -18.39 -17.05
CA GLY A 432 -9.39 -17.40 -18.12
C GLY A 432 -10.28 -16.18 -17.90
N SER A 433 -10.26 -15.27 -18.87
CA SER A 433 -11.15 -14.10 -18.90
C SER A 433 -11.62 -13.76 -20.31
N ILE A 434 -12.74 -13.06 -20.42
CA ILE A 434 -13.31 -12.57 -21.68
C ILE A 434 -13.93 -11.19 -21.46
N THR A 435 -13.98 -10.37 -22.51
CA THR A 435 -14.57 -9.04 -22.52
C THR A 435 -15.87 -9.07 -23.33
N PHE A 436 -16.94 -8.48 -22.80
CA PHE A 436 -18.14 -8.12 -23.55
C PHE A 436 -18.12 -6.61 -23.80
N ASP A 437 -18.11 -6.20 -25.07
CA ASP A 437 -18.09 -4.79 -25.45
C ASP A 437 -19.50 -4.18 -25.64
N SER A 438 -19.56 -2.87 -25.85
CA SER A 438 -20.82 -2.16 -26.04
C SER A 438 -21.49 -2.45 -27.37
N GLU A 439 -20.74 -2.88 -28.40
CA GLU A 439 -21.26 -3.34 -29.68
C GLU A 439 -21.98 -4.68 -29.54
N GLY A 440 -21.62 -5.47 -28.53
CA GLY A 440 -22.26 -6.72 -28.14
C GLY A 440 -21.46 -7.96 -28.52
N THR A 441 -20.15 -7.78 -28.72
CA THR A 441 -19.24 -8.83 -29.17
C THR A 441 -18.42 -9.36 -28.01
N TRP A 442 -18.14 -10.67 -28.06
CA TRP A 442 -17.22 -11.35 -27.17
C TRP A 442 -15.79 -11.20 -27.70
N THR A 443 -14.92 -10.54 -26.96
CA THR A 443 -13.54 -10.23 -27.36
C THR A 443 -12.55 -10.46 -26.22
N GLY A 444 -11.25 -10.29 -26.48
CA GLY A 444 -10.24 -10.21 -25.42
C GLY A 444 -9.91 -11.50 -24.66
N VAL A 445 -10.35 -12.67 -25.15
CA VAL A 445 -10.15 -13.99 -24.50
C VAL A 445 -8.70 -14.19 -24.08
N ASP A 446 -8.48 -14.40 -22.78
CA ASP A 446 -7.19 -14.73 -22.17
C ASP A 446 -7.29 -15.99 -21.31
N LYS A 447 -6.17 -16.70 -21.16
CA LYS A 447 -6.02 -17.91 -20.34
C LYS A 447 -5.20 -17.65 -19.06
N THR A 448 -4.90 -16.40 -18.74
CA THR A 448 -4.36 -16.02 -17.43
C THR A 448 -5.35 -16.40 -16.32
N PRO A 449 -4.86 -16.92 -15.17
CA PRO A 449 -5.68 -17.05 -13.97
C PRO A 449 -6.42 -15.76 -13.60
N PRO A 450 -7.62 -15.86 -13.00
CA PRO A 450 -8.34 -14.69 -12.55
C PRO A 450 -7.55 -13.92 -11.48
N PRO A 451 -7.75 -12.59 -11.36
CA PRO A 451 -7.12 -11.81 -10.29
C PRO A 451 -7.60 -12.28 -8.92
N GLY A 452 -6.76 -12.14 -7.90
CA GLY A 452 -7.01 -12.65 -6.54
C GLY A 452 -8.35 -12.22 -5.94
N TRP A 453 -8.89 -11.06 -6.33
CA TRP A 453 -10.20 -10.61 -5.87
C TRP A 453 -11.37 -11.54 -6.26
N VAL A 454 -11.21 -12.40 -7.26
CA VAL A 454 -12.22 -13.41 -7.65
C VAL A 454 -12.17 -14.66 -6.76
N THR A 455 -10.98 -15.06 -6.31
CA THR A 455 -10.72 -16.34 -5.63
C THR A 455 -10.53 -16.21 -4.13
N GLU A 456 -10.07 -15.05 -3.65
CA GLU A 456 -9.98 -14.71 -2.23
C GLU A 456 -11.37 -14.36 -1.69
N SER A 457 -11.80 -15.01 -0.61
CA SER A 457 -13.10 -14.73 0.02
C SER A 457 -13.06 -13.65 1.12
N LYS A 458 -11.88 -13.14 1.45
CA LYS A 458 -11.66 -12.14 2.52
C LYS A 458 -10.81 -10.98 2.00
N ALA A 459 -11.06 -9.78 2.53
CA ALA A 459 -10.18 -8.63 2.32
C ALA A 459 -8.85 -8.83 3.09
N SER A 460 -7.80 -8.10 2.73
CA SER A 460 -6.52 -8.22 3.44
C SER A 460 -6.65 -7.69 4.88
N PRO A 461 -5.81 -8.14 5.84
CA PRO A 461 -5.84 -7.61 7.20
C PRO A 461 -5.62 -6.10 7.28
N TYR A 462 -4.87 -5.54 6.33
CA TYR A 462 -4.65 -4.10 6.21
C TYR A 462 -5.91 -3.35 5.74
N ASP A 463 -6.58 -3.86 4.72
CA ASP A 463 -7.84 -3.28 4.20
C ASP A 463 -8.95 -3.32 5.26
N LEU A 464 -9.03 -4.41 6.02
CA LEU A 464 -9.92 -4.54 7.17
C LEU A 464 -9.61 -3.48 8.23
N GLN A 465 -8.33 -3.28 8.59
CA GLN A 465 -7.93 -2.29 9.58
C GLN A 465 -8.28 -0.85 9.16
N VAL A 466 -8.05 -0.47 7.89
CA VAL A 466 -8.37 0.88 7.39
C VAL A 466 -9.89 1.05 7.26
N GLY A 467 -10.61 0.01 6.83
CA GLY A 467 -12.07 -0.01 6.79
C GLY A 467 -12.73 0.13 8.17
N GLU A 468 -12.22 -0.58 9.18
CA GLU A 468 -12.64 -0.44 10.59
C GLU A 468 -12.36 0.96 11.15
N GLN A 469 -11.26 1.61 10.74
CA GLN A 469 -10.96 2.99 11.12
C GLN A 469 -11.98 3.95 10.51
N LEU A 470 -12.26 3.83 9.20
CA LEU A 470 -13.28 4.65 8.53
C LEU A 470 -14.69 4.41 9.13
N GLN A 471 -15.03 3.17 9.48
CA GLN A 471 -16.34 2.83 10.03
C GLN A 471 -16.64 3.53 11.36
N ARG A 472 -15.63 3.95 12.13
CA ARG A 472 -15.82 4.71 13.39
C ARG A 472 -16.47 6.08 13.19
N TYR A 473 -16.38 6.65 11.99
CA TYR A 473 -17.04 7.90 11.64
C TYR A 473 -18.54 7.74 11.38
N PHE A 474 -19.02 6.52 11.11
CA PHE A 474 -20.41 6.26 10.77
C PHE A 474 -21.29 6.19 12.02
N ARG A 475 -21.92 7.31 12.36
CA ARG A 475 -22.79 7.45 13.53
C ARG A 475 -24.27 7.26 13.14
N PRO A 476 -25.07 6.48 13.90
CA PRO A 476 -26.49 6.32 13.64
C PRO A 476 -27.25 7.65 13.56
N GLY A 477 -28.15 7.79 12.59
CA GLY A 477 -28.99 8.98 12.40
C GLY A 477 -28.28 10.19 11.77
N ARG A 478 -26.98 10.10 11.45
CA ARG A 478 -26.24 11.13 10.67
C ARG A 478 -26.07 10.66 9.23
N SER A 479 -26.24 11.57 8.27
CA SER A 479 -26.11 11.25 6.85
C SER A 479 -24.69 10.79 6.50
N VAL A 480 -24.58 9.87 5.54
CA VAL A 480 -23.29 9.28 5.11
C VAL A 480 -22.28 10.34 4.70
N LEU A 481 -22.69 11.34 3.89
CA LEU A 481 -21.80 12.42 3.49
C LEU A 481 -21.30 13.24 4.68
N ALA A 482 -22.15 13.52 5.68
CA ALA A 482 -21.72 14.25 6.87
C ALA A 482 -20.75 13.45 7.76
N ASN A 483 -20.84 12.12 7.77
CA ASN A 483 -19.85 11.25 8.42
C ASN A 483 -18.52 11.24 7.63
N LEU A 484 -18.60 11.16 6.30
CA LEU A 484 -17.42 11.15 5.42
C LEU A 484 -16.63 12.46 5.45
N VAL A 485 -17.30 13.62 5.53
CA VAL A 485 -16.64 14.94 5.70
C VAL A 485 -15.74 14.97 6.94
N GLU A 486 -16.13 14.32 8.03
CA GLU A 486 -15.29 14.23 9.23
C GLU A 486 -14.07 13.30 9.04
N ALA A 487 -14.19 12.29 8.18
CA ALA A 487 -13.11 11.36 7.83
C ALA A 487 -12.14 11.92 6.76
N LEU A 488 -12.52 12.97 6.02
CA LEU A 488 -11.62 13.69 5.10
C LEU A 488 -10.47 14.38 5.84
N GLU A 489 -10.63 14.65 7.14
CA GLU A 489 -9.66 15.34 8.00
C GLU A 489 -8.93 14.39 9.00
N ASP A 490 -9.05 13.06 8.84
CA ASP A 490 -8.32 12.08 9.68
C ASP A 490 -6.79 12.24 9.52
N ASP A 491 -6.01 12.16 10.61
CA ASP A 491 -4.54 12.19 10.56
C ASP A 491 -3.93 11.06 9.70
N GLN A 492 -4.57 9.89 9.67
CA GLN A 492 -4.17 8.72 8.91
C GLN A 492 -4.42 8.92 7.42
N LYS A 493 -3.32 9.06 6.68
CA LYS A 493 -3.28 9.27 5.23
C LYS A 493 -4.11 8.26 4.43
N ASP A 494 -4.20 7.02 4.90
CA ASP A 494 -4.91 5.95 4.22
C ASP A 494 -6.42 5.93 4.54
N VAL A 495 -6.82 6.39 5.73
CA VAL A 495 -8.25 6.66 6.04
C VAL A 495 -8.74 7.84 5.22
N ARG A 496 -7.97 8.93 5.09
CA ARG A 496 -8.34 10.06 4.20
C ARG A 496 -8.54 9.62 2.76
N ARG A 497 -7.62 8.82 2.22
CA ARG A 497 -7.74 8.25 0.85
C ARG A 497 -9.03 7.45 0.69
N LEU A 498 -9.35 6.60 1.67
CA LEU A 498 -10.56 5.80 1.65
C LEU A 498 -11.82 6.66 1.77
N ALA A 499 -11.80 7.68 2.63
CA ALA A 499 -12.88 8.67 2.76
C ALA A 499 -13.10 9.48 1.47
N ILE A 500 -12.04 9.84 0.74
CA ILE A 500 -12.13 10.55 -0.55
C ILE A 500 -12.79 9.66 -1.64
N SER A 501 -12.40 8.38 -1.75
CA SER A 501 -13.06 7.40 -2.65
C SER A 501 -14.52 7.15 -2.22
N ALA A 502 -14.78 6.96 -0.93
CA ALA A 502 -16.14 6.79 -0.42
C ALA A 502 -17.03 8.02 -0.68
N THR A 503 -16.50 9.23 -0.52
CA THR A 503 -17.21 10.48 -0.79
C THR A 503 -17.60 10.60 -2.26
N ARG A 504 -16.69 10.20 -3.16
CA ARG A 504 -16.91 10.16 -4.61
C ARG A 504 -18.08 9.23 -4.95
N SER A 505 -18.01 8.00 -4.44
CA SER A 505 -19.02 6.95 -4.62
C SER A 505 -20.40 7.35 -4.07
N ALA A 506 -20.42 8.03 -2.92
CA ALA A 506 -21.64 8.51 -2.29
C ALA A 506 -22.26 9.75 -2.98
N GLY A 507 -21.66 10.26 -4.07
CA GLY A 507 -22.14 11.40 -4.84
C GLY A 507 -21.63 12.77 -4.36
N GLY A 508 -20.67 12.81 -3.44
CA GLY A 508 -20.14 14.02 -2.81
C GLY A 508 -19.07 14.78 -3.61
N ILE A 509 -19.17 14.88 -4.94
CA ILE A 509 -18.12 15.48 -5.80
C ILE A 509 -17.78 16.92 -5.39
N ALA A 510 -18.79 17.72 -5.02
CA ALA A 510 -18.62 19.08 -4.50
C ALA A 510 -17.75 19.18 -3.22
N LEU A 511 -17.61 18.09 -2.47
CA LEU A 511 -16.75 18.01 -1.28
C LEU A 511 -15.30 17.65 -1.62
N ILE A 512 -15.05 17.16 -2.84
CA ILE A 512 -13.73 16.67 -3.28
C ILE A 512 -12.98 17.72 -4.08
N VAL A 513 -13.68 18.51 -4.91
CA VAL A 513 -13.04 19.55 -5.74
C VAL A 513 -12.24 20.57 -4.90
N PRO A 514 -12.73 21.06 -3.73
CA PRO A 514 -11.95 21.94 -2.86
C PRO A 514 -10.64 21.32 -2.34
N LEU A 515 -10.56 19.99 -2.24
CA LEU A 515 -9.34 19.30 -1.78
C LEU A 515 -8.15 19.52 -2.74
N LEU A 516 -8.41 19.84 -4.02
CA LEU A 516 -7.37 20.16 -4.99
C LEU A 516 -6.60 21.44 -4.64
N HIS A 517 -7.23 22.39 -3.95
CA HIS A 517 -6.65 23.67 -3.54
C HIS A 517 -6.03 23.64 -2.13
N GLN A 518 -6.14 22.52 -1.39
CA GLN A 518 -5.50 22.39 -0.07
C GLN A 518 -3.97 22.37 -0.20
N GLU A 519 -3.31 23.45 0.18
CA GLU A 519 -1.85 23.54 0.37
C GLU A 519 -1.38 22.63 1.53
N GLU A 520 -0.12 22.21 1.51
CA GLU A 520 0.53 21.31 2.48
C GLU A 520 -0.14 19.91 2.65
N ASN A 521 -1.12 19.56 1.80
CA ASN A 521 -1.81 18.27 1.82
C ASN A 521 -1.74 17.51 0.47
N PRO A 522 -0.53 17.17 -0.04
CA PRO A 522 -0.36 16.42 -1.29
C PRO A 522 -1.02 15.03 -1.25
N VAL A 523 -1.29 14.48 -0.06
CA VAL A 523 -2.01 13.21 0.11
C VAL A 523 -3.46 13.34 -0.35
N SER A 524 -4.19 14.34 0.17
CA SER A 524 -5.58 14.57 -0.21
C SER A 524 -5.70 15.10 -1.64
N ARG A 525 -4.80 15.98 -2.09
CA ARG A 525 -4.76 16.43 -3.51
C ARG A 525 -4.60 15.27 -4.48
N ARG A 526 -3.61 14.41 -4.30
CA ARG A 526 -3.37 13.25 -5.19
C ARG A 526 -4.52 12.25 -5.17
N ALA A 527 -5.12 12.02 -4.00
CA ALA A 527 -6.32 11.18 -3.90
C ALA A 527 -7.52 11.81 -4.63
N ALA A 528 -7.75 13.12 -4.46
CA ALA A 528 -8.79 13.87 -5.16
C ALA A 528 -8.60 13.80 -6.69
N ILE A 529 -7.38 14.03 -7.20
CA ILE A 529 -7.06 13.89 -8.62
C ILE A 529 -7.44 12.50 -9.15
N GLN A 530 -7.07 11.43 -8.44
CA GLN A 530 -7.39 10.06 -8.85
C GLN A 530 -8.90 9.82 -8.93
N VAL A 531 -9.67 10.18 -7.90
CA VAL A 531 -11.12 9.96 -7.89
C VAL A 531 -11.88 10.83 -8.91
N LEU A 532 -11.41 12.05 -9.16
CA LEU A 532 -12.00 12.93 -10.17
C LEU A 532 -11.71 12.43 -11.60
N ARG A 533 -10.52 11.86 -11.86
CA ARG A 533 -10.24 11.17 -13.12
C ARG A 533 -11.11 9.93 -13.33
N SER A 534 -11.42 9.18 -12.26
CA SER A 534 -12.36 8.05 -12.31
C SER A 534 -13.80 8.51 -12.57
N HIS A 535 -14.24 9.59 -11.93
CA HIS A 535 -15.57 10.19 -12.14
C HIS A 535 -15.79 10.63 -13.60
N LEU A 536 -14.79 11.27 -14.22
CA LEU A 536 -14.79 11.57 -15.67
C LEU A 536 -14.93 10.34 -16.59
N GLY A 537 -14.72 9.12 -16.07
CA GLY A 537 -14.94 7.87 -16.79
C GLY A 537 -16.39 7.37 -16.76
N GLU A 538 -17.27 7.95 -15.94
CA GLU A 538 -18.64 7.46 -15.74
C GLU A 538 -19.62 7.90 -16.84
N GLY A 539 -19.31 8.98 -17.56
CA GLY A 539 -20.09 9.46 -18.70
C GLY A 539 -20.20 10.99 -18.77
N SER A 540 -20.94 11.48 -19.77
CA SER A 540 -21.08 12.92 -20.02
C SER A 540 -21.75 13.70 -18.88
N ASP A 541 -22.58 13.06 -18.07
CA ASP A 541 -23.25 13.72 -16.94
C ASP A 541 -22.27 13.98 -15.79
N ALA A 542 -21.36 13.03 -15.53
CA ALA A 542 -20.26 13.20 -14.59
C ALA A 542 -19.28 14.30 -15.06
N SER A 543 -18.94 14.35 -16.36
CA SER A 543 -18.12 15.45 -16.90
C SER A 543 -18.79 16.82 -16.72
N ARG A 544 -20.09 16.95 -16.98
CA ARG A 544 -20.82 18.21 -16.81
C ARG A 544 -20.92 18.65 -15.35
N GLU A 545 -21.16 17.70 -14.44
CA GLU A 545 -21.17 17.99 -13.00
C GLU A 545 -19.77 18.44 -12.53
N LEU A 546 -18.72 17.72 -12.90
CA LEU A 546 -17.35 18.10 -12.53
C LEU A 546 -16.96 19.47 -13.08
N HIS A 547 -17.29 19.77 -14.34
CA HIS A 547 -17.05 21.09 -14.93
C HIS A 547 -17.71 22.20 -14.10
N SER A 548 -19.00 22.05 -13.76
CA SER A 548 -19.74 22.99 -12.91
C SER A 548 -19.10 23.18 -11.52
N GLN A 549 -18.65 22.09 -10.88
CA GLN A 549 -17.97 22.17 -9.58
C GLN A 549 -16.58 22.81 -9.67
N LEU A 550 -15.85 22.57 -10.76
CA LEU A 550 -14.57 23.24 -11.04
C LEU A 550 -14.75 24.73 -11.27
N GLU A 551 -15.71 25.15 -12.12
CA GLU A 551 -16.01 26.57 -12.32
C GLU A 551 -16.44 27.26 -11.02
N SER A 552 -17.27 26.61 -10.22
CA SER A 552 -17.71 27.13 -8.92
C SER A 552 -16.57 27.28 -7.90
N THR A 553 -15.53 26.45 -7.98
CA THR A 553 -14.41 26.44 -7.01
C THR A 553 -13.27 27.35 -7.44
N PHE A 554 -12.93 27.35 -8.73
CA PHE A 554 -11.72 27.97 -9.28
C PHE A 554 -11.99 29.16 -10.22
N GLY A 555 -13.23 29.34 -10.67
CA GLY A 555 -13.56 30.25 -11.78
C GLY A 555 -13.18 29.67 -13.15
N ALA A 556 -13.85 30.15 -14.20
CA ALA A 556 -13.83 29.53 -15.54
C ALA A 556 -12.43 29.29 -16.14
N GLU A 557 -11.51 30.26 -16.07
CA GLU A 557 -10.18 30.15 -16.68
C GLU A 557 -9.31 29.06 -16.03
N VAL A 558 -9.30 29.00 -14.70
CA VAL A 558 -8.55 27.98 -13.95
C VAL A 558 -9.27 26.63 -14.05
N ALA A 559 -10.60 26.61 -14.04
CA ALA A 559 -11.40 25.40 -14.23
C ALA A 559 -11.10 24.72 -15.57
N GLU A 560 -11.06 25.45 -16.68
CA GLU A 560 -10.67 24.91 -18.00
C GLU A 560 -9.26 24.30 -17.96
N ARG A 561 -8.32 24.95 -17.27
CA ARG A 561 -6.95 24.43 -17.15
C ARG A 561 -6.88 23.15 -16.32
N VAL A 562 -7.54 23.13 -15.15
CA VAL A 562 -7.61 21.96 -14.25
C VAL A 562 -8.32 20.80 -14.93
N GLU A 563 -9.45 21.04 -15.60
CA GLU A 563 -10.17 20.04 -16.36
C GLU A 563 -9.31 19.44 -17.47
N LYS A 564 -8.60 20.26 -18.27
CA LYS A 564 -7.68 19.75 -19.30
C LYS A 564 -6.58 18.85 -18.72
N LEU A 565 -6.06 19.14 -17.53
CA LEU A 565 -5.05 18.29 -16.87
C LEU A 565 -5.65 17.01 -16.23
N LEU A 566 -6.92 17.04 -15.82
CA LEU A 566 -7.65 15.84 -15.36
C LEU A 566 -8.03 14.92 -16.55
N VAL A 567 -8.46 15.51 -17.66
CA VAL A 567 -8.77 14.83 -18.93
C VAL A 567 -7.49 14.26 -19.56
N GLY A 568 -6.38 14.99 -19.47
CA GLY A 568 -5.07 14.62 -19.98
C GLY A 568 -4.87 15.01 -21.45
N PHE A 569 -3.88 14.37 -22.07
CA PHE A 569 -3.42 14.72 -23.42
C PHE A 569 -3.51 13.52 -24.35
N THR A 570 -4.00 13.76 -25.56
CA THR A 570 -4.05 12.78 -26.64
C THR A 570 -2.63 12.45 -27.13
N PRO A 571 -2.39 11.29 -27.78
CA PRO A 571 -1.08 10.96 -28.35
C PRO A 571 -0.54 12.01 -29.33
N LYS A 572 -1.43 12.76 -30.00
CA LYS A 572 -1.05 13.88 -30.87
C LYS A 572 -0.51 15.07 -30.08
N GLU A 573 -1.22 15.49 -29.02
CA GLU A 573 -0.77 16.59 -28.15
C GLU A 573 0.50 16.22 -27.38
N ALA A 574 0.62 14.96 -26.94
CA ALA A 574 1.84 14.44 -26.29
C ALA A 574 3.04 14.34 -27.24
N GLY A 575 2.83 14.44 -28.56
CA GLY A 575 3.89 14.58 -29.57
C GLY A 575 4.26 16.03 -29.88
N ASP A 576 3.52 17.02 -29.35
CA ASP A 576 3.79 18.45 -29.56
C ASP A 576 4.68 19.00 -28.43
N GLU A 577 5.76 19.67 -28.81
CA GLU A 577 6.67 20.33 -27.88
C GLU A 577 5.98 21.46 -27.09
N ALA A 578 5.03 22.16 -27.71
CA ALA A 578 4.28 23.24 -27.08
C ALA A 578 3.51 22.75 -25.84
N THR A 579 3.07 21.48 -25.83
CA THR A 579 2.44 20.83 -24.67
C THR A 579 3.39 20.78 -23.47
N TYR A 580 4.62 20.31 -23.67
CA TYR A 580 5.61 20.20 -22.60
C TYR A 580 6.02 21.57 -22.06
N LYS A 581 6.20 22.56 -22.95
CA LYS A 581 6.47 23.93 -22.54
C LYS A 581 5.35 24.47 -21.64
N LYS A 582 4.08 24.34 -22.06
CA LYS A 582 2.93 24.80 -21.26
C LYS A 582 2.82 24.06 -19.92
N LEU A 583 3.11 22.75 -19.88
CA LEU A 583 3.15 21.97 -18.64
C LEU A 583 4.28 22.40 -17.69
N VAL A 584 5.43 22.83 -18.21
CA VAL A 584 6.54 23.34 -17.38
C VAL A 584 6.29 24.78 -16.92
N ASP A 585 5.57 25.58 -17.71
CA ASP A 585 5.08 26.90 -17.30
C ASP A 585 4.04 26.79 -16.17
N ASP A 586 3.11 25.81 -16.25
CA ASP A 586 2.12 25.49 -15.20
C ASP A 586 2.76 25.18 -13.84
N LEU A 587 4.00 24.65 -13.78
CA LEU A 587 4.73 24.44 -12.52
C LEU A 587 5.06 25.75 -11.78
N SER A 588 4.84 26.91 -12.42
CA SER A 588 4.94 28.24 -11.82
C SER A 588 3.57 28.90 -11.57
N SER A 589 2.46 28.16 -11.74
CA SER A 589 1.10 28.64 -11.51
C SER A 589 0.88 29.07 -10.04
N PRO A 590 0.08 30.11 -9.75
CA PRO A 590 -0.34 30.42 -8.39
C PRO A 590 -1.18 29.29 -7.75
N GLU A 591 -1.88 28.49 -8.57
CA GLU A 591 -2.79 27.44 -8.11
C GLU A 591 -2.07 26.10 -7.86
N VAL A 592 -2.05 25.63 -6.61
CA VAL A 592 -1.42 24.34 -6.24
C VAL A 592 -2.04 23.15 -6.99
N ALA A 593 -3.34 23.21 -7.27
CA ALA A 593 -4.06 22.22 -8.08
C ALA A 593 -3.42 22.05 -9.47
N VAL A 594 -3.14 23.16 -10.15
CA VAL A 594 -2.51 23.18 -11.48
C VAL A 594 -1.08 22.66 -11.41
N ARG A 595 -0.32 23.05 -10.38
CA ARG A 595 1.08 22.61 -10.18
C ARG A 595 1.20 21.09 -9.96
N GLU A 596 0.37 20.52 -9.10
CA GLU A 596 0.32 19.07 -8.83
C GLU A 596 -0.08 18.27 -10.08
N LEU A 597 -1.15 18.70 -10.76
CA LEU A 597 -1.66 18.07 -11.97
C LEU A 597 -0.68 18.13 -13.15
N ALA A 598 0.02 19.27 -13.32
CA ALA A 598 1.04 19.43 -14.35
C ALA A 598 2.28 18.56 -14.06
N LEU A 599 2.73 18.48 -12.81
CA LEU A 599 3.82 17.59 -12.40
C LEU A 599 3.49 16.12 -12.69
N GLU A 600 2.33 15.64 -12.25
CA GLU A 600 1.91 14.26 -12.47
C GLU A 600 1.77 13.95 -13.97
N THR A 601 1.26 14.91 -14.75
CA THR A 601 1.18 14.79 -16.22
C THR A 601 2.57 14.71 -16.85
N LEU A 602 3.53 15.55 -16.44
CA LEU A 602 4.91 15.50 -16.92
C LEU A 602 5.59 14.17 -16.58
N GLN A 603 5.39 13.65 -15.37
CA GLN A 603 5.88 12.33 -14.95
C GLN A 603 5.25 11.22 -15.81
N SER A 604 3.93 11.24 -15.99
CA SER A 604 3.20 10.24 -16.79
C SER A 604 3.60 10.25 -18.27
N LEU A 605 3.71 11.44 -18.88
CA LEU A 605 4.09 11.56 -20.29
C LEU A 605 5.55 11.23 -20.53
N THR A 606 6.48 11.66 -19.66
CA THR A 606 7.93 11.52 -19.92
C THR A 606 8.59 10.31 -19.26
N GLY A 607 7.91 9.66 -18.31
CA GLY A 607 8.48 8.57 -17.49
C GLY A 607 9.58 9.01 -16.52
N ARG A 608 9.74 10.32 -16.30
CA ARG A 608 10.70 10.90 -15.33
C ARG A 608 10.09 10.95 -13.93
N ASP A 609 10.94 11.12 -12.92
CA ASP A 609 10.52 11.41 -11.55
C ASP A 609 10.16 12.90 -11.36
N GLU A 610 9.91 13.33 -10.14
CA GLU A 610 9.61 14.74 -9.80
C GLU A 610 10.81 15.70 -9.92
N LEU A 611 12.04 15.21 -10.16
CA LEU A 611 13.27 16.00 -10.20
C LEU A 611 13.53 16.86 -8.94
N GLY A 612 12.95 16.48 -7.80
CA GLY A 612 12.99 17.27 -6.56
C GLY A 612 12.20 18.58 -6.64
N TYR A 613 11.19 18.65 -7.50
CA TYR A 613 10.17 19.70 -7.49
C TYR A 613 9.05 19.35 -6.51
N ASP A 614 8.59 20.35 -5.76
CA ASP A 614 7.50 20.25 -4.81
C ASP A 614 6.36 21.22 -5.23
N PRO A 615 5.13 20.73 -5.48
CA PRO A 615 3.98 21.58 -5.76
C PRO A 615 3.62 22.57 -4.65
N ASP A 616 3.89 22.26 -3.38
CA ASP A 616 3.62 23.20 -2.28
C ASP A 616 4.68 24.31 -2.23
N HIS A 617 5.93 23.98 -2.59
CA HIS A 617 7.07 24.90 -2.61
C HIS A 617 7.62 25.12 -4.03
N PRO A 618 6.93 25.87 -4.92
CA PRO A 618 7.21 25.91 -6.36
C PRO A 618 8.41 26.79 -6.75
N THR A 619 9.56 26.56 -6.13
CA THR A 619 10.81 27.31 -6.32
C THR A 619 12.02 26.39 -6.34
N GLY A 620 13.22 26.96 -6.48
CA GLY A 620 14.47 26.23 -6.31
C GLY A 620 14.81 25.25 -7.46
N LYS A 621 15.58 24.21 -7.11
CA LYS A 621 16.30 23.38 -8.08
C LYS A 621 15.39 22.52 -8.95
N GLY A 622 14.30 21.98 -8.41
CA GLY A 622 13.37 21.13 -9.17
C GLY A 622 12.69 21.88 -10.32
N LEU A 623 12.18 23.09 -10.07
CA LEU A 623 11.59 23.94 -11.12
C LEU A 623 12.64 24.32 -12.19
N THR A 624 13.88 24.57 -11.76
CA THR A 624 15.00 24.86 -12.68
C THR A 624 15.35 23.64 -13.53
N ALA A 625 15.30 22.42 -12.99
CA ALA A 625 15.54 21.19 -13.74
C ALA A 625 14.50 20.98 -14.84
N TRP A 626 13.20 21.14 -14.53
CA TRP A 626 12.14 21.07 -15.53
C TRP A 626 12.27 22.15 -16.62
N LYS A 627 12.56 23.40 -16.24
CA LYS A 627 12.80 24.50 -17.20
C LYS A 627 14.01 24.24 -18.10
N ASN A 628 15.09 23.69 -17.55
CA ASN A 628 16.28 23.33 -18.34
C ASN A 628 15.98 22.21 -19.35
N LEU A 629 15.24 21.16 -18.95
CA LEU A 629 14.83 20.08 -19.87
C LEU A 629 13.91 20.58 -20.99
N SER A 630 12.97 21.48 -20.67
CA SER A 630 12.11 22.10 -21.68
C SER A 630 12.91 22.96 -22.66
N ASN A 631 13.83 23.80 -22.16
CA ASN A 631 14.68 24.66 -22.99
C ASN A 631 15.71 23.88 -23.82
N ALA A 632 16.07 22.67 -23.39
CA ALA A 632 16.96 21.75 -24.10
C ALA A 632 16.22 20.82 -25.08
N HIS A 633 14.90 20.94 -25.22
CA HIS A 633 14.07 20.07 -26.07
C HIS A 633 14.18 18.57 -25.69
N GLU A 634 14.41 18.27 -24.40
CA GLU A 634 14.60 16.91 -23.87
C GLU A 634 13.33 16.25 -23.29
N LEU A 635 12.19 16.93 -23.38
CA LEU A 635 10.89 16.43 -22.95
C LEU A 635 10.15 15.82 -24.15
N ARG A 636 9.75 14.55 -24.02
CA ARG A 636 9.01 13.79 -25.04
C ARG A 636 8.27 12.62 -24.40
N ALA A 637 7.32 12.03 -25.13
CA ALA A 637 6.53 10.91 -24.64
C ALA A 637 7.38 9.64 -24.41
N VAL A 638 6.99 8.82 -23.43
CA VAL A 638 7.58 7.49 -23.20
C VAL A 638 7.49 6.67 -24.49
N GLY A 639 8.62 6.10 -24.91
CA GLY A 639 8.70 5.29 -26.13
C GLY A 639 8.98 6.07 -27.42
N THR A 640 8.96 7.41 -27.41
CA THR A 640 9.40 8.19 -28.57
C THR A 640 10.93 8.12 -28.72
N PRO A 641 11.47 7.67 -29.87
CA PRO A 641 12.91 7.59 -30.09
C PRO A 641 13.55 8.98 -30.09
N GLN A 642 14.82 9.05 -29.67
CA GLN A 642 15.59 10.29 -29.73
C GLN A 642 15.89 10.66 -31.18
N PRO A 643 15.66 11.91 -31.63
CA PRO A 643 16.20 12.34 -32.93
C PRO A 643 17.71 12.12 -32.94
N ALA A 644 18.22 11.52 -34.02
CA ALA A 644 19.65 11.33 -34.19
C ALA A 644 20.32 12.71 -34.19
N ASN A 645 21.31 12.87 -33.33
CA ASN A 645 21.98 14.14 -33.13
C ASN A 645 22.82 14.45 -34.39
N GLU A 646 22.29 15.23 -35.32
CA GLU A 646 22.99 15.69 -36.54
C GLU A 646 24.12 16.66 -36.17
N LYS A 647 25.19 16.11 -35.59
CA LYS A 647 26.46 16.80 -35.42
C LYS A 647 27.14 16.94 -36.78
N SER A 648 26.75 17.99 -37.49
CA SER A 648 27.58 18.80 -38.39
C SER A 648 28.90 18.14 -38.82
N VAL A 649 28.85 17.20 -39.77
CA VAL A 649 30.06 16.74 -40.47
C VAL A 649 30.42 17.80 -41.51
N THR A 650 31.14 18.84 -41.08
CA THR A 650 31.79 19.77 -42.01
C THR A 650 32.83 18.99 -42.82
N PRO A 651 32.72 18.91 -44.17
CA PRO A 651 33.71 18.20 -44.97
C PRO A 651 35.04 18.97 -44.92
N LYS A 652 36.08 18.29 -44.46
CA LYS A 652 37.43 18.83 -44.39
C LYS A 652 38.01 18.85 -45.82
N VAL A 653 38.07 20.02 -46.43
CA VAL A 653 38.74 20.20 -47.73
C VAL A 653 40.25 20.10 -47.50
N GLU A 654 40.87 19.03 -47.99
CA GLU A 654 42.32 18.94 -48.12
C GLU A 654 42.78 19.54 -49.46
N LYS A 655 44.01 20.07 -49.45
CA LYS A 655 44.72 20.67 -50.60
C LYS A 655 45.74 19.70 -51.14
#